data_AF-A0A9P3H9I3-F1
#
_entry.id   AF-A0A9P3H9I3-F1
#
_cell.length_a   1.000
_cell.length_b   1.000
_cell.length_c   1.000
_cell.angle_alpha   90.00
_cell.angle_beta   90.00
_cell.angle_gamma   90.00
#
_symmetry.space_group_name_H-M   'P 1'
#
loop_
_entity.id
_entity.type
_entity.pdbx_description
1 polymer ?
#
loop_
_entity_poly.entity_id
_entity_poly.type
_entity_poly.pdbx_seq_one_letter_code
_entity_poly.pdbx_strand_id
1 'polypeptide(L)'
;MEEFADVFPEKLPDGLPPDRGDAMKIETDPTADPPFRPVIRLSIAELDELRKQLDQLLAAGFIKPSTSPYGAPVLFVRKKDGTLRMCVDYRGLNKITRKNRHPLPRIDELLDRFRGARYYSKLDLLSGYHQQRIFEPHTHKTAFRCRYGHFEFNVVPFGLTNAPASFSNMMLRVLDPVLDKWVVVYLDDLLIYSKTKKEHLQHLRSVLALLRKNGLYAKLSKCSFMQDETEFLGHTITKDGIKTSAGLSKAISDWPTPKSTKDVQQFLGLAQFYQQYVSGFAGIALPLSSLLANNTPFKWTDEQQSAFLQLKRAICSAPVLRIFDPDLSPLSKQMHPVSPSVQCCCRLTGKGIPIPSHSLPGKMQSAERNYPVHEQELLAVIHALRTWRYYLDGTKFSVHTDHATLRHFPTQPKLTRRQARWMELLQEYDFDFKYKRGVDNIVPDALSRRPDYREPDPVELYNLSVSLSPDVRDQLVQDYNDDPRLGPIYKDCLDGKVANGYSFQNNLLYFTRRGATTLAIPRHSPIRLTLLHDAHDSATAGHFGFQKTYDNLRRFVYWPHIAKDTQQYVATCEKCQRNKDSQDRPAGLLQPLPIPSQRWEVVTMDFIGPLPPTARNFDAITVFVDKLTKQAHFVPSTTSATAVDVAHQFF
;
A
#
# COMPACT_ATOMS: atom_id res chain seq x y z
N MET A 1 21.61 -22.69 -33.34
CA MET A 1 20.54 -22.06 -34.13
C MET A 1 20.18 -22.92 -35.32
N GLU A 2 21.15 -23.31 -36.16
CA GLU A 2 20.92 -24.29 -37.26
C GLU A 2 20.27 -25.59 -36.77
N GLU A 3 20.73 -26.12 -35.62
CA GLU A 3 20.17 -27.31 -34.98
C GLU A 3 18.68 -27.19 -34.63
N PHE A 4 18.14 -25.97 -34.47
CA PHE A 4 16.76 -25.68 -34.06
C PHE A 4 16.02 -24.74 -35.02
N ALA A 5 16.39 -24.72 -36.30
CA ALA A 5 15.79 -23.82 -37.30
C ALA A 5 14.26 -24.00 -37.42
N ASP A 6 13.75 -25.21 -37.22
CA ASP A 6 12.33 -25.56 -37.19
C ASP A 6 11.53 -24.89 -36.06
N VAL A 7 12.16 -24.51 -34.96
CA VAL A 7 11.53 -23.78 -33.84
C VAL A 7 11.39 -22.29 -34.15
N PHE A 8 12.10 -21.79 -35.16
CA PHE A 8 12.13 -20.39 -35.55
C PHE A 8 11.60 -20.14 -36.99
N PRO A 9 10.36 -20.56 -37.32
CA PRO A 9 9.83 -20.33 -38.65
C PRO A 9 9.45 -18.84 -38.83
N GLU A 10 9.47 -18.36 -40.08
CA GLU A 10 9.03 -16.99 -40.41
C GLU A 10 7.52 -16.79 -40.20
N LYS A 11 6.75 -17.85 -40.42
CA LYS A 11 5.30 -17.93 -40.22
C LYS A 11 4.95 -19.17 -39.43
N LEU A 12 3.86 -19.12 -38.68
CA LEU A 12 3.34 -20.32 -38.02
C LEU A 12 2.96 -21.36 -39.09
N PRO A 13 3.21 -22.66 -38.84
CA PRO A 13 2.77 -23.71 -39.75
C PRO A 13 1.26 -23.71 -39.88
N ASP A 14 0.78 -24.11 -41.06
CA ASP A 14 -0.65 -24.19 -41.35
C ASP A 14 -1.31 -25.31 -40.52
N GLY A 15 -2.52 -25.06 -40.06
CA GLY A 15 -3.29 -25.98 -39.24
C GLY A 15 -3.30 -25.63 -37.75
N LEU A 16 -4.03 -26.41 -36.97
CA LEU A 16 -4.18 -26.15 -35.54
C LEU A 16 -2.93 -26.61 -34.77
N PRO A 17 -2.47 -25.85 -33.75
CA PRO A 17 -1.38 -26.27 -32.85
C PRO A 17 -1.66 -27.66 -32.26
N PRO A 18 -0.70 -28.48 -31.81
CA PRO A 18 -1.02 -29.79 -31.24
C PRO A 18 -1.96 -29.68 -30.03
N ASP A 19 -2.84 -30.68 -29.84
CA ASP A 19 -3.63 -30.76 -28.61
C ASP A 19 -2.75 -31.27 -27.47
N ARG A 20 -2.50 -30.40 -26.49
CA ARG A 20 -1.67 -30.71 -25.32
C ARG A 20 -2.51 -30.86 -24.04
N GLY A 21 -3.85 -30.92 -24.15
CA GLY A 21 -4.75 -30.91 -22.99
C GLY A 21 -4.77 -29.55 -22.25
N ASP A 22 -4.36 -28.49 -22.93
CA ASP A 22 -4.19 -27.12 -22.45
C ASP A 22 -5.15 -26.14 -23.15
N ALA A 23 -6.16 -26.65 -23.86
CA ALA A 23 -7.10 -25.85 -24.61
C ALA A 23 -7.81 -24.84 -23.70
N MET A 24 -7.84 -23.57 -24.12
CA MET A 24 -8.40 -22.49 -23.33
C MET A 24 -9.93 -22.62 -23.23
N LYS A 25 -10.45 -22.68 -22.01
CA LYS A 25 -11.88 -22.66 -21.75
C LYS A 25 -12.38 -21.22 -21.53
N ILE A 26 -13.46 -20.86 -22.21
CA ILE A 26 -14.17 -19.58 -22.04
C ILE A 26 -15.46 -19.85 -21.25
N GLU A 27 -15.34 -19.84 -19.92
CA GLU A 27 -16.50 -19.96 -19.03
C GLU A 27 -17.20 -18.61 -18.90
N THR A 28 -18.46 -18.57 -19.31
CA THR A 28 -19.31 -17.38 -19.23
C THR A 28 -20.35 -17.56 -18.14
N ASP A 29 -20.89 -16.46 -17.62
CA ASP A 29 -22.06 -16.52 -16.75
C ASP A 29 -23.23 -17.21 -17.49
N PRO A 30 -23.82 -18.30 -16.94
CA PRO A 30 -24.92 -19.00 -17.58
C PRO A 30 -26.20 -18.15 -17.73
N THR A 31 -26.30 -17.04 -16.98
CA THR A 31 -27.47 -16.15 -17.02
C THR A 31 -27.33 -14.98 -17.99
N ALA A 32 -26.15 -14.79 -18.60
CA ALA A 32 -25.87 -13.64 -19.44
C ALA A 32 -26.10 -13.93 -20.93
N ASP A 33 -26.79 -12.99 -21.59
CA ASP A 33 -27.02 -13.08 -23.04
C ASP A 33 -25.72 -12.96 -23.85
N PRO A 34 -25.61 -13.70 -24.98
CA PRO A 34 -24.49 -13.56 -25.91
C PRO A 34 -24.32 -12.09 -26.38
N PRO A 35 -23.17 -11.45 -26.14
CA PRO A 35 -22.93 -10.09 -26.57
C PRO A 35 -22.86 -10.02 -28.09
N PHE A 36 -23.74 -9.19 -28.65
CA PHE A 36 -23.81 -8.92 -30.06
C PHE A 36 -23.68 -7.42 -30.30
N ARG A 37 -22.65 -7.01 -31.03
CA ARG A 37 -22.36 -5.61 -31.35
C ARG A 37 -22.41 -5.36 -32.86
N PRO A 38 -22.80 -4.14 -33.29
CA PRO A 38 -22.86 -3.79 -34.69
C PRO A 38 -21.46 -3.71 -35.31
N VAL A 39 -21.37 -4.04 -36.60
CA VAL A 39 -20.13 -3.92 -37.38
C VAL A 39 -19.74 -2.45 -37.49
N ILE A 40 -18.46 -2.16 -37.28
CA ILE A 40 -17.91 -0.81 -37.38
C ILE A 40 -17.57 -0.51 -38.84
N ARG A 41 -17.88 0.71 -39.29
CA ARG A 41 -17.55 1.15 -40.65
C ARG A 41 -16.05 1.37 -40.75
N LEU A 42 -15.40 0.63 -41.65
CA LEU A 42 -13.97 0.71 -41.92
C LEU A 42 -13.70 1.56 -43.17
N SER A 43 -12.54 2.21 -43.21
CA SER A 43 -12.00 2.88 -44.40
C SER A 43 -11.59 1.89 -45.49
N ILE A 44 -11.35 2.36 -46.71
CA ILE A 44 -10.98 1.51 -47.86
C ILE A 44 -9.68 0.74 -47.55
N ALA A 45 -8.65 1.42 -47.05
CA ALA A 45 -7.37 0.78 -46.68
C ALA A 45 -7.53 -0.27 -45.58
N GLU A 46 -8.41 -0.03 -44.60
CA GLU A 46 -8.71 -1.03 -43.55
C GLU A 46 -9.50 -2.21 -44.09
N LEU A 47 -10.36 -2.01 -45.09
CA LEU A 47 -11.12 -3.08 -45.74
C LEU A 47 -10.23 -4.00 -46.59
N ASP A 48 -9.26 -3.43 -47.28
CA ASP A 48 -8.28 -4.18 -48.08
C ASP A 48 -7.38 -5.01 -47.15
N GLU A 49 -6.89 -4.41 -46.07
CA GLU A 49 -6.09 -5.12 -45.07
C GLU A 49 -6.91 -6.18 -44.31
N LEU A 50 -8.17 -5.90 -43.99
CA LEU A 50 -9.08 -6.86 -43.38
C LEU A 50 -9.24 -8.10 -44.26
N ARG A 51 -9.46 -7.90 -45.57
CA ARG A 51 -9.63 -9.02 -46.50
C ARG A 51 -8.36 -9.87 -46.55
N LYS A 52 -7.20 -9.23 -46.68
CA LYS A 52 -5.90 -9.91 -46.66
C LYS A 52 -5.67 -10.73 -45.38
N GLN A 53 -5.97 -10.17 -44.20
CA GLN A 53 -5.80 -10.88 -42.94
C GLN A 53 -6.83 -12.01 -42.76
N LEU A 54 -8.07 -11.83 -43.21
CA LEU A 54 -9.08 -12.89 -43.21
C LEU A 54 -8.65 -14.07 -44.08
N ASP A 55 -8.20 -13.81 -45.31
CA ASP A 55 -7.75 -14.86 -46.24
C ASP A 55 -6.57 -15.64 -45.65
N GLN A 56 -5.61 -14.95 -45.00
CA GLN A 56 -4.49 -15.58 -44.30
C GLN A 56 -4.93 -16.44 -43.12
N LEU A 57 -5.85 -15.95 -42.27
CA LEU A 57 -6.32 -16.68 -41.11
C LEU A 57 -7.19 -17.89 -41.50
N LEU A 58 -7.96 -17.78 -42.58
CA LEU A 58 -8.75 -18.88 -43.16
C LEU A 58 -7.84 -19.94 -43.77
N ALA A 59 -6.86 -19.54 -44.57
CA ALA A 59 -5.88 -20.45 -45.17
C ALA A 59 -5.08 -21.22 -44.11
N ALA A 60 -4.71 -20.55 -43.01
CA ALA A 60 -4.02 -21.18 -41.89
C ALA A 60 -4.93 -22.09 -41.04
N GLY A 61 -6.25 -22.06 -41.23
CA GLY A 61 -7.22 -22.82 -40.42
C GLY A 61 -7.47 -22.27 -39.01
N PHE A 62 -6.97 -21.06 -38.71
CA PHE A 62 -7.12 -20.42 -37.40
C PHE A 62 -8.52 -19.89 -37.15
N ILE A 63 -9.24 -19.54 -38.22
CA ILE A 63 -10.64 -19.12 -38.16
C ILE A 63 -11.50 -19.96 -39.10
N LYS A 64 -12.81 -20.01 -38.82
CA LYS A 64 -13.81 -20.62 -39.68
C LYS A 64 -15.09 -19.77 -39.73
N PRO A 65 -15.93 -19.87 -40.78
CA PRO A 65 -17.23 -19.23 -40.81
C PRO A 65 -18.09 -19.64 -39.61
N SER A 66 -18.84 -18.69 -39.04
CA SER A 66 -19.64 -18.89 -37.83
C SER A 66 -21.10 -18.51 -38.04
N THR A 67 -22.01 -19.25 -37.41
CA THR A 67 -23.43 -18.94 -37.26
C THR A 67 -23.80 -18.63 -35.80
N SER A 68 -22.79 -18.34 -34.96
CA SER A 68 -22.93 -18.11 -33.53
C SER A 68 -23.84 -16.92 -33.21
N PRO A 69 -24.56 -16.94 -32.07
CA PRO A 69 -25.28 -15.76 -31.57
C PRO A 69 -24.33 -14.66 -31.04
N TYR A 70 -23.07 -14.99 -30.74
CA TYR A 70 -22.06 -14.01 -30.32
C TYR A 70 -21.63 -13.15 -31.51
N GLY A 71 -21.17 -11.92 -31.27
CA GLY A 71 -20.65 -11.10 -32.36
C GLY A 71 -19.87 -9.88 -31.90
N ALA A 72 -18.55 -9.97 -31.91
CA ALA A 72 -17.65 -8.85 -31.63
C ALA A 72 -17.24 -8.10 -32.92
N PRO A 73 -17.14 -6.76 -32.93
CA PRO A 73 -16.72 -6.02 -34.12
C PRO A 73 -15.19 -6.02 -34.25
N VAL A 74 -14.72 -5.86 -35.48
CA VAL A 74 -13.30 -5.70 -35.80
C VAL A 74 -12.91 -4.22 -35.81
N LEU A 75 -11.74 -3.94 -35.25
CA LEU A 75 -11.09 -2.63 -35.19
C LEU A 75 -9.65 -2.76 -35.70
N PHE A 76 -9.09 -1.66 -36.20
CA PHE A 76 -7.69 -1.58 -36.56
C PHE A 76 -6.92 -0.63 -35.66
N VAL A 77 -5.70 -1.04 -35.31
CA VAL A 77 -4.74 -0.21 -34.59
C VAL A 77 -3.47 -0.10 -35.43
N ARG A 78 -2.96 1.12 -35.62
CA ARG A 78 -1.69 1.35 -36.31
C ARG A 78 -0.54 0.97 -35.38
N LYS A 79 0.36 0.10 -35.86
CA LYS A 79 1.64 -0.18 -35.20
C LYS A 79 2.62 0.98 -35.42
N LYS A 80 3.70 0.99 -34.64
CA LYS A 80 4.81 1.96 -34.78
C LYS A 80 5.46 1.93 -36.16
N ASP A 81 5.41 0.79 -36.85
CA ASP A 81 5.91 0.59 -38.22
C ASP A 81 4.92 1.06 -39.31
N GLY A 82 3.78 1.64 -38.92
CA GLY A 82 2.71 2.07 -39.84
C GLY A 82 1.76 0.97 -40.30
N THR A 83 2.05 -0.31 -40.01
CA THR A 83 1.17 -1.42 -40.39
C THR A 83 -0.10 -1.47 -39.55
N LEU A 84 -1.19 -1.95 -40.14
CA LEU A 84 -2.48 -2.08 -39.48
C LEU A 84 -2.61 -3.46 -38.79
N ARG A 85 -2.96 -3.47 -37.51
CA ARG A 85 -3.22 -4.68 -36.72
C ARG A 85 -4.73 -4.86 -36.53
N MET A 86 -5.27 -5.97 -37.04
CA MET A 86 -6.64 -6.38 -36.73
C MET A 86 -6.78 -6.70 -35.23
N CYS A 87 -7.76 -6.09 -34.60
CA CYS A 87 -8.12 -6.29 -33.20
C CYS A 87 -9.62 -6.56 -33.11
N VAL A 88 -10.02 -7.65 -32.46
CA VAL A 88 -11.43 -7.94 -32.22
C VAL A 88 -11.84 -7.38 -30.86
N ASP A 89 -12.92 -6.60 -30.83
CA ASP A 89 -13.40 -5.97 -29.60
C ASP A 89 -14.20 -6.93 -28.72
N TYR A 90 -13.48 -7.77 -27.98
CA TYR A 90 -14.06 -8.70 -27.01
C TYR A 90 -14.50 -8.04 -25.69
N ARG A 91 -14.60 -6.71 -25.55
CA ARG A 91 -15.04 -6.07 -24.29
C ARG A 91 -16.40 -6.58 -23.80
N GLY A 92 -17.32 -6.86 -24.72
CA GLY A 92 -18.62 -7.46 -24.38
C GLY A 92 -18.48 -8.87 -23.79
N LEU A 93 -17.74 -9.74 -24.48
CA LEU A 93 -17.46 -11.11 -24.04
C LEU A 93 -16.68 -11.15 -22.71
N ASN A 94 -15.69 -10.28 -22.58
CA ASN A 94 -14.85 -10.13 -21.39
C ASN A 94 -15.65 -9.76 -20.13
N LYS A 95 -16.77 -9.02 -20.28
CA LYS A 95 -17.62 -8.63 -19.16
C LYS A 95 -18.37 -9.82 -18.56
N ILE A 96 -18.81 -10.75 -19.40
CA ILE A 96 -19.59 -11.94 -19.00
C ILE A 96 -18.72 -13.17 -18.73
N THR A 97 -17.43 -13.12 -19.08
CA THR A 97 -16.48 -14.20 -18.85
C THR A 97 -16.05 -14.24 -17.39
N ARG A 98 -16.12 -15.42 -16.77
CA ARG A 98 -15.59 -15.64 -15.42
C ARG A 98 -14.08 -15.49 -15.46
N LYS A 99 -13.56 -14.51 -14.71
CA LYS A 99 -12.12 -14.19 -14.71
C LYS A 99 -11.34 -15.31 -14.03
N ASN A 100 -10.33 -15.83 -14.74
CA ASN A 100 -9.40 -16.79 -14.18
C ASN A 100 -8.48 -16.06 -13.19
N ARG A 101 -8.52 -16.47 -11.92
CA ARG A 101 -7.67 -15.93 -10.83
C ARG A 101 -6.43 -16.78 -10.62
N HIS A 102 -5.83 -17.31 -11.69
CA HIS A 102 -4.61 -18.08 -11.58
C HIS A 102 -3.52 -17.22 -10.93
N PRO A 103 -2.77 -17.75 -9.94
CA PRO A 103 -1.70 -17.00 -9.31
C PRO A 103 -0.61 -16.70 -10.35
N LEU A 104 -0.27 -15.42 -10.49
CA LEU A 104 0.95 -15.03 -11.18
C LEU A 104 2.08 -14.94 -10.16
N PRO A 105 3.27 -15.48 -10.46
CA PRO A 105 4.42 -15.33 -9.59
C PRO A 105 4.75 -13.84 -9.40
N ARG A 106 5.18 -13.47 -8.19
CA ARG A 106 5.57 -12.09 -7.91
C ARG A 106 6.85 -11.76 -8.67
N ILE A 107 6.92 -10.56 -9.23
CA ILE A 107 8.10 -10.11 -10.01
C ILE A 107 9.36 -10.21 -9.16
N ASP A 108 9.30 -9.80 -7.89
CA ASP A 108 10.44 -9.86 -6.98
C ASP A 108 10.94 -11.30 -6.75
N GLU A 109 10.02 -12.27 -6.62
CA GLU A 109 10.36 -13.69 -6.47
C GLU A 109 11.07 -14.25 -7.71
N LEU A 110 10.64 -13.83 -8.90
CA LEU A 110 11.28 -14.20 -10.15
C LEU A 110 12.68 -13.60 -10.26
N LEU A 111 12.82 -12.33 -9.86
CA LEU A 111 14.09 -11.61 -9.89
C LEU A 111 15.12 -12.26 -8.94
N ASP A 112 14.69 -12.76 -7.79
CA ASP A 112 15.54 -13.45 -6.82
C ASP A 112 16.17 -14.75 -7.37
N ARG A 113 15.53 -15.37 -8.38
CA ARG A 113 16.05 -16.60 -9.02
C ARG A 113 17.28 -16.37 -9.88
N PHE A 114 17.55 -15.15 -10.34
CA PHE A 114 18.73 -14.83 -11.16
C PHE A 114 20.05 -14.78 -10.36
N ARG A 115 20.08 -15.33 -9.13
CA ARG A 115 21.25 -15.34 -8.26
C ARG A 115 22.48 -15.95 -8.95
N GLY A 116 23.53 -15.14 -9.08
CA GLY A 116 24.81 -15.55 -9.65
C GLY A 116 24.76 -15.84 -11.15
N ALA A 117 23.67 -15.53 -11.83
CA ALA A 117 23.57 -15.66 -13.28
C ALA A 117 24.38 -14.56 -13.96
N ARG A 118 25.03 -14.94 -15.06
CA ARG A 118 25.87 -14.05 -15.88
C ARG A 118 25.37 -13.97 -17.31
N TYR A 119 24.79 -15.06 -17.82
CA TYR A 119 24.33 -15.18 -19.19
C TYR A 119 22.82 -15.30 -19.24
N TYR A 120 22.21 -14.50 -20.09
CA TYR A 120 20.77 -14.39 -20.25
C TYR A 120 20.38 -14.57 -21.72
N SER A 121 19.29 -15.30 -21.96
CA SER A 121 18.66 -15.39 -23.28
C SER A 121 17.16 -15.23 -23.16
N LYS A 122 16.59 -14.28 -23.90
CA LYS A 122 15.17 -14.01 -23.95
C LYS A 122 14.57 -14.63 -25.20
N LEU A 123 13.51 -15.43 -25.03
CA LEU A 123 12.73 -15.97 -26.13
C LEU A 123 11.36 -15.27 -26.19
N ASP A 124 10.99 -14.82 -27.39
CA ASP A 124 9.68 -14.23 -27.69
C ASP A 124 8.93 -15.20 -28.63
N LEU A 125 7.73 -15.63 -28.23
CA LEU A 125 6.95 -16.60 -29.00
C LEU A 125 6.23 -15.92 -30.19
N LEU A 126 6.25 -16.57 -31.36
CA LEU A 126 5.66 -16.04 -32.58
C LEU A 126 4.13 -16.03 -32.47
N SER A 127 3.52 -14.85 -32.33
CA SER A 127 2.06 -14.73 -32.16
C SER A 127 1.54 -15.64 -31.03
N GLY A 128 2.21 -15.62 -29.87
CA GLY A 128 2.05 -16.56 -28.75
C GLY A 128 0.65 -17.19 -28.61
N TYR A 129 -0.39 -16.38 -28.40
CA TYR A 129 -1.75 -16.91 -28.18
C TYR A 129 -2.31 -17.78 -29.31
N HIS A 130 -1.97 -17.50 -30.58
CA HIS A 130 -2.43 -18.33 -31.70
C HIS A 130 -1.85 -19.76 -31.67
N GLN A 131 -0.83 -20.01 -30.85
CA GLN A 131 -0.24 -21.33 -30.66
C GLN A 131 -0.98 -22.18 -29.60
N GLN A 132 -2.02 -21.63 -28.96
CA GLN A 132 -2.90 -22.36 -28.03
C GLN A 132 -4.29 -22.54 -28.66
N ARG A 133 -4.87 -23.74 -28.52
CA ARG A 133 -6.23 -24.02 -29.00
C ARG A 133 -7.28 -23.42 -28.07
N ILE A 134 -8.43 -23.09 -28.62
CA ILE A 134 -9.66 -22.91 -27.83
C ILE A 134 -10.31 -24.28 -27.63
N PHE A 135 -10.87 -24.51 -26.44
CA PHE A 135 -11.69 -25.68 -26.19
C PHE A 135 -12.85 -25.71 -27.19
N GLU A 136 -12.92 -26.74 -28.03
CA GLU A 136 -13.79 -26.79 -29.21
C GLU A 136 -15.26 -26.38 -28.93
N PRO A 137 -15.92 -26.86 -27.85
CA PRO A 137 -17.27 -26.42 -27.49
C PRO A 137 -17.43 -24.93 -27.21
N HIS A 138 -16.34 -24.20 -26.94
CA HIS A 138 -16.35 -22.77 -26.62
C HIS A 138 -15.89 -21.88 -27.79
N THR A 139 -15.51 -22.45 -28.94
CA THR A 139 -15.06 -21.70 -30.13
C THR A 139 -16.07 -20.65 -30.59
N HIS A 140 -17.35 -21.01 -30.63
CA HIS A 140 -18.46 -20.13 -31.01
C HIS A 140 -18.55 -18.83 -30.20
N LYS A 141 -18.02 -18.79 -28.97
CA LYS A 141 -18.02 -17.57 -28.13
C LYS A 141 -17.06 -16.50 -28.65
N THR A 142 -16.07 -16.90 -29.45
CA THR A 142 -15.10 -15.99 -30.08
C THR A 142 -15.57 -15.45 -31.43
N ALA A 143 -16.86 -15.61 -31.76
CA ALA A 143 -17.38 -15.16 -33.02
C ALA A 143 -17.29 -13.62 -33.16
N PHE A 144 -16.79 -13.18 -34.31
CA PHE A 144 -16.55 -11.79 -34.64
C PHE A 144 -17.10 -11.45 -36.03
N ARG A 145 -17.66 -10.25 -36.13
CA ARG A 145 -18.40 -9.78 -37.28
C ARG A 145 -17.62 -8.71 -38.01
N CYS A 146 -17.61 -8.81 -39.33
CA CYS A 146 -17.01 -7.81 -40.20
C CYS A 146 -17.89 -7.62 -41.44
N ARG A 147 -17.49 -6.72 -42.34
CA ARG A 147 -18.24 -6.45 -43.59
C ARG A 147 -18.40 -7.71 -44.46
N TYR A 148 -17.42 -8.61 -44.42
CA TYR A 148 -17.36 -9.79 -45.29
C TYR A 148 -18.05 -11.03 -44.70
N GLY A 149 -18.55 -10.96 -43.46
CA GLY A 149 -19.29 -12.06 -42.86
C GLY A 149 -19.05 -12.22 -41.37
N HIS A 150 -19.29 -13.44 -40.90
CA HIS A 150 -19.19 -13.84 -39.51
C HIS A 150 -18.22 -15.01 -39.38
N PHE A 151 -17.22 -14.88 -38.50
CA PHE A 151 -16.15 -15.86 -38.34
C PHE A 151 -15.88 -16.10 -36.85
N GLU A 152 -15.35 -17.27 -36.50
CA GLU A 152 -14.93 -17.61 -35.14
C GLU A 152 -13.52 -18.20 -35.14
N PHE A 153 -12.83 -18.09 -33.99
CA PHE A 153 -11.46 -18.58 -33.84
C PHE A 153 -11.42 -20.00 -33.28
N ASN A 154 -10.51 -20.82 -33.81
CA ASN A 154 -10.15 -22.14 -33.29
C ASN A 154 -8.92 -22.08 -32.36
N VAL A 155 -8.12 -21.02 -32.48
CA VAL A 155 -6.94 -20.72 -31.66
C VAL A 155 -7.19 -19.49 -30.78
N VAL A 156 -6.48 -19.30 -29.69
CA VAL A 156 -6.76 -18.20 -28.75
C VAL A 156 -6.46 -16.84 -29.42
N PRO A 157 -7.46 -15.99 -29.68
CA PRO A 157 -7.23 -14.67 -30.26
C PRO A 157 -6.75 -13.68 -29.19
N PHE A 158 -6.08 -12.63 -29.65
CA PHE A 158 -5.79 -11.47 -28.82
C PHE A 158 -7.08 -10.78 -28.35
N GLY A 159 -7.07 -10.26 -27.12
CA GLY A 159 -8.15 -9.45 -26.56
C GLY A 159 -9.09 -10.18 -25.59
N LEU A 160 -8.97 -11.51 -25.44
CA LEU A 160 -9.69 -12.24 -24.40
C LEU A 160 -9.07 -12.03 -23.01
N THR A 161 -9.90 -11.83 -21.99
CA THR A 161 -9.45 -11.53 -20.62
C THR A 161 -8.57 -12.62 -20.02
N ASN A 162 -8.92 -13.89 -20.27
CA ASN A 162 -8.21 -15.03 -19.69
C ASN A 162 -7.08 -15.57 -20.59
N ALA A 163 -6.84 -14.98 -21.77
CA ALA A 163 -5.80 -15.46 -22.68
C ALA A 163 -4.39 -15.44 -22.05
N PRO A 164 -3.92 -14.35 -21.42
CA PRO A 164 -2.60 -14.32 -20.80
C PRO A 164 -2.44 -15.37 -19.69
N ALA A 165 -3.48 -15.57 -18.87
CA ALA A 165 -3.46 -16.55 -17.79
C ALA A 165 -3.46 -17.99 -18.33
N SER A 166 -4.30 -18.30 -19.33
CA SER A 166 -4.36 -19.62 -19.97
C SER A 166 -3.03 -19.96 -20.65
N PHE A 167 -2.41 -18.98 -21.29
CA PHE A 167 -1.14 -19.13 -21.97
C PHE A 167 0.01 -19.35 -20.98
N SER A 168 0.03 -18.58 -19.89
CA SER A 168 0.98 -18.77 -18.80
C SER A 168 0.91 -20.18 -18.23
N ASN A 169 -0.31 -20.69 -18.00
CA ASN A 169 -0.51 -22.04 -17.47
C ASN A 169 0.00 -23.13 -18.41
N MET A 170 -0.22 -22.96 -19.71
CA MET A 170 0.37 -23.85 -20.71
C MET A 170 1.90 -23.81 -20.62
N MET A 171 2.51 -22.61 -20.59
CA MET A 171 3.96 -22.48 -20.55
C MET A 171 4.56 -23.07 -19.27
N LEU A 172 3.92 -22.87 -18.12
CA LEU A 172 4.32 -23.48 -16.86
C LEU A 172 4.32 -25.01 -16.95
N ARG A 173 3.28 -25.62 -17.55
CA ARG A 173 3.21 -27.08 -17.75
C ARG A 173 4.26 -27.60 -18.74
N VAL A 174 4.48 -26.89 -19.84
CA VAL A 174 5.45 -27.29 -20.88
C VAL A 174 6.89 -27.22 -20.35
N LEU A 175 7.17 -26.21 -19.52
CA LEU A 175 8.52 -25.92 -19.01
C LEU A 175 8.74 -26.43 -17.57
N ASP A 176 7.75 -27.08 -16.95
CA ASP A 176 7.82 -27.64 -15.61
C ASP A 176 9.15 -28.37 -15.29
N PRO A 177 9.73 -29.22 -16.18
CA PRO A 177 10.99 -29.90 -15.88
C PRO A 177 12.19 -28.96 -15.66
N VAL A 178 12.14 -27.76 -16.23
CA VAL A 178 13.22 -26.77 -16.27
C VAL A 178 12.88 -25.46 -15.56
N LEU A 179 11.64 -25.30 -15.14
CA LEU A 179 11.10 -24.12 -14.47
C LEU A 179 11.82 -23.89 -13.14
N ASP A 180 12.11 -22.62 -12.83
CA ASP A 180 12.79 -22.15 -11.61
C ASP A 180 14.20 -22.72 -11.36
N LYS A 181 14.72 -23.58 -12.26
CA LYS A 181 16.09 -24.07 -12.26
C LYS A 181 17.00 -23.18 -13.09
N TRP A 182 16.58 -22.89 -14.32
CA TRP A 182 17.30 -22.02 -15.27
C TRP A 182 16.39 -21.31 -16.27
N VAL A 183 15.06 -21.41 -16.09
CA VAL A 183 14.07 -20.70 -16.89
C VAL A 183 13.05 -20.06 -15.98
N VAL A 184 12.78 -18.78 -16.24
CA VAL A 184 11.65 -18.05 -15.68
C VAL A 184 10.67 -17.73 -16.81
N VAL A 185 9.38 -17.87 -16.53
CA VAL A 185 8.30 -17.52 -17.44
C VAL A 185 7.41 -16.48 -16.77
N TYR A 186 7.11 -15.40 -17.48
CA TYR A 186 6.09 -14.45 -17.07
C TYR A 186 5.22 -14.08 -18.28
N LEU A 187 3.97 -14.55 -18.27
CA LEU A 187 3.06 -14.41 -19.41
C LEU A 187 3.69 -14.96 -20.70
N ASP A 188 4.05 -14.07 -21.62
CA ASP A 188 4.61 -14.39 -22.93
C ASP A 188 6.16 -14.28 -22.95
N ASP A 189 6.76 -13.71 -21.90
CA ASP A 189 8.20 -13.50 -21.79
C ASP A 189 8.86 -14.74 -21.15
N LEU A 190 9.73 -15.40 -21.92
CA LEU A 190 10.54 -16.52 -21.46
C LEU A 190 12.00 -16.06 -21.33
N LEU A 191 12.54 -16.17 -20.12
CA LEU A 191 13.92 -15.80 -19.82
C LEU A 191 14.73 -17.00 -19.30
N ILE A 192 15.81 -17.30 -19.99
CA ILE A 192 16.76 -18.37 -19.64
C ILE A 192 17.98 -17.73 -19.01
N TYR A 193 18.47 -18.28 -17.90
CA TYR A 193 19.62 -17.74 -17.16
C TYR A 193 20.58 -18.84 -16.73
N SER A 194 21.89 -18.53 -16.74
CA SER A 194 22.94 -19.47 -16.34
C SER A 194 24.19 -18.76 -15.79
N LYS A 195 25.03 -19.51 -15.06
CA LYS A 195 26.28 -19.01 -14.50
C LYS A 195 27.43 -19.05 -15.51
N THR A 196 27.55 -20.16 -16.26
CA THR A 196 28.61 -20.34 -17.26
C THR A 196 28.08 -20.43 -18.68
N LYS A 197 28.92 -20.12 -19.68
CA LYS A 197 28.55 -20.24 -21.11
C LYS A 197 28.19 -21.68 -21.50
N LYS A 198 28.92 -22.67 -20.97
CA LYS A 198 28.72 -24.09 -21.31
C LYS A 198 27.37 -24.59 -20.81
N GLU A 199 27.03 -24.29 -19.55
CA GLU A 199 25.70 -24.58 -19.00
C GLU A 199 24.61 -23.84 -19.78
N HIS A 200 24.84 -22.58 -20.15
CA HIS A 200 23.84 -21.80 -20.87
C HIS A 200 23.47 -22.41 -22.23
N LEU A 201 24.44 -22.94 -22.96
CA LEU A 201 24.18 -23.65 -24.20
C LEU A 201 23.37 -24.94 -23.97
N GLN A 202 23.65 -25.68 -22.89
CA GLN A 202 22.88 -26.88 -22.52
C GLN A 202 21.44 -26.53 -22.11
N HIS A 203 21.27 -25.44 -21.35
CA HIS A 203 19.96 -24.93 -20.93
C HIS A 203 19.14 -24.47 -22.14
N LEU A 204 19.74 -23.70 -23.04
CA LEU A 204 19.11 -23.29 -24.31
C LEU A 204 18.65 -24.48 -25.13
N ARG A 205 19.51 -25.49 -25.33
CA ARG A 205 19.14 -26.72 -26.06
C ARG A 205 17.96 -27.43 -25.40
N SER A 206 17.97 -27.54 -24.07
CA SER A 206 16.90 -28.20 -23.32
C SER A 206 15.56 -27.48 -23.50
N VAL A 207 15.56 -26.14 -23.42
CA VAL A 207 14.35 -25.33 -23.61
C VAL A 207 13.84 -25.40 -25.05
N LEU A 208 14.72 -25.24 -26.04
CA LEU A 208 14.34 -25.32 -27.45
C LEU A 208 13.83 -26.72 -27.82
N ALA A 209 14.39 -27.79 -27.23
CA ALA A 209 13.88 -29.15 -27.39
C ALA A 209 12.47 -29.33 -26.81
N LEU A 210 12.17 -28.70 -25.66
CA LEU A 210 10.82 -28.70 -25.09
C LEU A 210 9.83 -27.93 -25.96
N LEU A 211 10.23 -26.78 -26.50
CA LEU A 211 9.40 -26.01 -27.43
C LEU A 211 9.11 -26.82 -28.71
N ARG A 212 10.15 -27.42 -29.31
CA ARG A 212 10.01 -28.33 -30.47
C ARG A 212 9.05 -29.47 -30.17
N LYS A 213 9.23 -30.18 -29.05
CA LYS A 213 8.40 -31.32 -28.66
C LYS A 213 6.92 -30.95 -28.53
N ASN A 214 6.64 -29.73 -28.07
CA ASN A 214 5.28 -29.24 -27.84
C ASN A 214 4.72 -28.42 -29.01
N GLY A 215 5.43 -28.33 -30.14
CA GLY A 215 5.00 -27.56 -31.30
C GLY A 215 4.83 -26.07 -31.02
N LEU A 216 5.76 -25.48 -30.26
CA LEU A 216 5.81 -24.06 -29.95
C LEU A 216 6.94 -23.39 -30.72
N TYR A 217 6.66 -22.21 -31.27
CA TYR A 217 7.52 -21.51 -32.21
C TYR A 217 7.89 -20.11 -31.69
N ALA A 218 9.15 -19.75 -31.82
CA ALA A 218 9.69 -18.47 -31.37
C ALA A 218 10.01 -17.55 -32.54
N LYS A 219 9.86 -16.24 -32.34
CA LYS A 219 10.20 -15.23 -33.34
C LYS A 219 11.67 -14.83 -33.18
N LEU A 220 12.53 -15.34 -34.07
CA LEU A 220 13.97 -15.10 -34.01
C LEU A 220 14.34 -13.62 -33.94
N SER A 221 13.67 -12.76 -34.72
CA SER A 221 13.96 -11.31 -34.78
C SER A 221 13.75 -10.56 -33.47
N LYS A 222 13.04 -11.16 -32.50
CA LYS A 222 12.75 -10.57 -31.19
C LYS A 222 13.41 -11.32 -30.04
N CYS A 223 14.05 -12.45 -30.32
CA CYS A 223 14.81 -13.20 -29.33
C CYS A 223 16.18 -12.57 -29.15
N SER A 224 16.72 -12.65 -27.94
CA SER A 224 18.11 -12.30 -27.65
C SER A 224 18.81 -13.48 -27.01
N PHE A 225 20.07 -13.72 -27.38
CA PHE A 225 20.81 -14.91 -26.94
C PHE A 225 22.14 -14.52 -26.30
N MET A 226 22.49 -15.22 -25.22
CA MET A 226 23.79 -15.15 -24.53
C MET A 226 24.25 -13.73 -24.20
N GLN A 227 23.32 -12.86 -23.77
CA GLN A 227 23.65 -11.50 -23.36
C GLN A 227 24.18 -11.48 -21.91
N ASP A 228 25.12 -10.58 -21.63
CA ASP A 228 25.62 -10.31 -20.26
C ASP A 228 24.65 -9.42 -19.46
N GLU A 229 23.74 -8.71 -20.15
CA GLU A 229 22.66 -7.90 -19.59
C GLU A 229 21.37 -8.06 -20.40
N THR A 230 20.21 -7.98 -19.76
CA THR A 230 18.91 -8.12 -20.42
C THR A 230 17.82 -7.31 -19.73
N GLU A 231 16.81 -6.87 -20.48
CA GLU A 231 15.61 -6.23 -19.93
C GLU A 231 14.51 -7.26 -19.68
N PHE A 232 14.01 -7.33 -18.45
CA PHE A 232 12.93 -8.24 -18.04
C PHE A 232 12.00 -7.53 -17.06
N LEU A 233 10.69 -7.55 -17.33
CA LEU A 233 9.64 -6.98 -16.48
C LEU A 233 9.89 -5.53 -16.00
N GLY A 234 10.51 -4.71 -16.83
CA GLY A 234 10.79 -3.30 -16.51
C GLY A 234 12.09 -3.06 -15.73
N HIS A 235 12.88 -4.11 -15.51
CA HIS A 235 14.19 -4.08 -14.86
C HIS A 235 15.29 -4.50 -15.85
N THR A 236 16.49 -3.94 -15.71
CA THR A 236 17.68 -4.39 -16.45
C THR A 236 18.49 -5.30 -15.53
N ILE A 237 18.56 -6.58 -15.87
CA ILE A 237 19.31 -7.59 -15.12
C ILE A 237 20.73 -7.63 -15.69
N THR A 238 21.72 -7.59 -14.80
CA THR A 238 23.15 -7.64 -15.13
C THR A 238 23.86 -8.66 -14.24
N LYS A 239 25.09 -9.03 -14.59
CA LYS A 239 25.94 -9.91 -13.76
C LYS A 239 26.11 -9.42 -12.31
N ASP A 240 26.07 -8.10 -12.09
CA ASP A 240 26.35 -7.47 -10.80
C ASP A 240 25.06 -7.26 -9.97
N GLY A 241 23.88 -7.42 -10.61
CA GLY A 241 22.57 -7.21 -9.99
C GLY A 241 21.53 -6.60 -10.93
N ILE A 242 20.49 -6.02 -10.34
CA ILE A 242 19.32 -5.48 -11.02
C ILE A 242 19.42 -3.95 -11.04
N LYS A 243 19.17 -3.35 -12.21
CA LYS A 243 19.10 -1.90 -12.44
C LYS A 243 17.71 -1.49 -12.90
N THR A 244 17.41 -0.20 -12.81
CA THR A 244 16.22 0.38 -13.43
C THR A 244 16.37 0.39 -14.96
N SER A 245 15.29 0.13 -15.69
CA SER A 245 15.33 0.11 -17.15
C SER A 245 15.48 1.53 -17.72
N ALA A 246 16.28 1.65 -18.80
CA ALA A 246 16.59 2.95 -19.39
C ALA A 246 15.34 3.65 -19.95
N GLY A 247 14.36 2.90 -20.46
CA GLY A 247 13.11 3.43 -21.00
C GLY A 247 12.21 4.07 -19.94
N LEU A 248 12.04 3.42 -18.78
CA LEU A 248 11.23 3.95 -17.68
C LEU A 248 11.96 5.07 -16.92
N SER A 249 13.29 4.97 -16.77
CA SER A 249 14.10 6.06 -16.24
C SER A 249 14.01 7.32 -17.11
N LYS A 250 13.99 7.18 -18.45
CA LYS A 250 13.70 8.30 -19.37
C LYS A 250 12.29 8.85 -19.17
N ALA A 251 11.28 7.99 -19.06
CA ALA A 251 9.90 8.44 -18.82
C ALA A 251 9.76 9.24 -17.51
N ILE A 252 10.47 8.84 -16.46
CA ILE A 252 10.52 9.56 -15.17
C ILE A 252 11.30 10.87 -15.31
N SER A 253 12.44 10.86 -16.01
CA SER A 253 13.25 12.05 -16.29
C SER A 253 12.50 13.10 -17.09
N ASP A 254 11.71 12.69 -18.08
CA ASP A 254 10.96 13.57 -18.97
C ASP A 254 9.56 13.90 -18.42
N TRP A 255 9.19 13.33 -17.26
CA TRP A 255 7.87 13.53 -16.66
C TRP A 255 7.62 15.02 -16.37
N PRO A 256 6.51 15.61 -16.87
CA PRO A 256 6.21 17.02 -16.65
C PRO A 256 5.84 17.29 -15.20
N THR A 257 6.03 18.52 -14.73
CA THR A 257 5.62 18.92 -13.38
C THR A 257 4.11 18.69 -13.21
N PRO A 258 3.67 17.89 -12.21
CA PRO A 258 2.26 17.63 -11.95
C PRO A 258 1.46 18.91 -11.71
N LYS A 259 0.28 19.03 -12.32
CA LYS A 259 -0.60 20.20 -12.17
C LYS A 259 -1.90 19.86 -11.45
N SER A 260 -2.15 18.58 -11.19
CA SER A 260 -3.35 18.10 -10.51
C SER A 260 -3.03 16.97 -9.53
N THR A 261 -3.94 16.71 -8.60
CA THR A 261 -3.85 15.57 -7.67
C THR A 261 -3.78 14.23 -8.41
N LYS A 262 -4.46 14.10 -9.55
CA LYS A 262 -4.40 12.91 -10.41
C LYS A 262 -3.01 12.71 -11.01
N ASP A 263 -2.36 13.78 -11.46
CA ASP A 263 -1.00 13.71 -12.03
C ASP A 263 0.02 13.30 -10.94
N VAL A 264 -0.15 13.83 -9.73
CA VAL A 264 0.69 13.46 -8.56
C VAL A 264 0.48 11.99 -8.21
N GLN A 265 -0.77 11.51 -8.22
CA GLN A 265 -1.07 10.11 -7.95
C GLN A 265 -0.46 9.17 -8.99
N GLN A 266 -0.53 9.52 -10.28
CA GLN A 266 0.09 8.76 -11.36
C GLN A 266 1.62 8.71 -11.22
N PHE A 267 2.24 9.86 -10.95
CA PHE A 267 3.68 9.94 -10.73
C PHE A 267 4.12 9.12 -9.51
N LEU A 268 3.44 9.28 -8.36
CA LEU A 268 3.77 8.54 -7.14
C LEU A 268 3.58 7.03 -7.30
N GLY A 269 2.54 6.59 -8.02
CA GLY A 269 2.34 5.18 -8.33
C GLY A 269 3.50 4.60 -9.14
N LEU A 270 4.00 5.34 -10.14
CA LEU A 270 5.17 4.94 -10.91
C LEU A 270 6.46 4.98 -10.09
N ALA A 271 6.66 6.03 -9.28
CA ALA A 271 7.84 6.18 -8.44
C ALA A 271 7.90 5.11 -7.35
N GLN A 272 6.74 4.68 -6.83
CA GLN A 272 6.63 3.63 -5.81
C GLN A 272 7.07 2.25 -6.34
N PHE A 273 6.91 1.98 -7.64
CA PHE A 273 7.48 0.78 -8.27
C PHE A 273 9.01 0.72 -8.12
N TYR A 274 9.68 1.88 -8.10
CA TYR A 274 11.13 2.00 -7.94
C TYR A 274 11.59 2.33 -6.51
N GLN A 275 10.70 2.30 -5.52
CA GLN A 275 11.05 2.66 -4.13
C GLN A 275 12.23 1.83 -3.59
N GLN A 276 12.38 0.58 -4.07
CA GLN A 276 13.45 -0.32 -3.64
C GLN A 276 14.87 0.14 -4.03
N TYR A 277 14.99 1.00 -5.04
CA TYR A 277 16.25 1.57 -5.51
C TYR A 277 16.60 2.90 -4.83
N VAL A 278 15.61 3.54 -4.20
CA VAL A 278 15.75 4.88 -3.64
C VAL A 278 15.87 4.80 -2.12
N SER A 279 17.03 5.16 -1.60
CA SER A 279 17.26 5.27 -0.15
C SER A 279 16.39 6.39 0.42
N GLY A 280 15.53 6.06 1.40
CA GLY A 280 14.67 7.05 2.06
C GLY A 280 13.52 7.56 1.19
N PHE A 281 13.02 6.75 0.25
CA PHE A 281 11.94 7.10 -0.67
C PHE A 281 10.75 7.76 0.02
N ALA A 282 10.29 7.17 1.13
CA ALA A 282 9.11 7.64 1.84
C ALA A 282 9.28 9.07 2.38
N GLY A 283 10.49 9.47 2.76
CA GLY A 283 10.77 10.83 3.23
C GLY A 283 10.66 11.82 2.07
N ILE A 284 11.37 11.53 0.98
CA ILE A 284 11.38 12.39 -0.22
C ILE A 284 9.96 12.50 -0.82
N ALA A 285 9.16 11.42 -0.77
CA ALA A 285 7.80 11.40 -1.28
C ALA A 285 6.76 12.04 -0.33
N LEU A 286 7.12 12.38 0.91
CA LEU A 286 6.18 12.89 1.92
C LEU A 286 5.46 14.17 1.47
N PRO A 287 6.15 15.22 0.96
CA PRO A 287 5.49 16.45 0.53
C PRO A 287 4.50 16.20 -0.62
N LEU A 288 4.79 15.26 -1.51
CA LEU A 288 3.90 14.87 -2.62
C LEU A 288 2.70 14.05 -2.13
N SER A 289 2.91 13.14 -1.19
CA SER A 289 1.83 12.33 -0.60
C SER A 289 0.85 13.16 0.22
N SER A 290 1.30 14.28 0.80
CA SER A 290 0.45 15.22 1.56
C SER A 290 -0.63 15.87 0.68
N LEU A 291 -0.34 16.07 -0.61
CA LEU A 291 -1.29 16.60 -1.60
C LEU A 291 -2.43 15.61 -1.94
N LEU A 292 -2.29 14.33 -1.58
CA LEU A 292 -3.29 13.30 -1.81
C LEU A 292 -4.23 13.09 -0.61
N ALA A 293 -4.01 13.80 0.50
CA ALA A 293 -4.86 13.69 1.69
C ALA A 293 -6.26 14.31 1.44
N ASN A 294 -7.28 13.72 2.07
CA ASN A 294 -8.66 14.20 1.94
C ASN A 294 -8.79 15.64 2.49
N ASN A 295 -9.52 16.50 1.77
CA ASN A 295 -9.77 17.92 2.08
C ASN A 295 -8.56 18.87 1.99
N THR A 296 -7.45 18.49 1.34
CA THR A 296 -6.32 19.39 1.11
C THR A 296 -6.46 20.12 -0.24
N PRO A 297 -6.44 21.46 -0.30
CA PRO A 297 -6.40 22.19 -1.56
C PRO A 297 -5.06 21.95 -2.27
N PHE A 298 -5.09 21.69 -3.59
CA PHE A 298 -3.88 21.47 -4.37
C PHE A 298 -3.05 22.76 -4.43
N LYS A 299 -1.92 22.77 -3.72
CA LYS A 299 -0.93 23.86 -3.74
C LYS A 299 0.44 23.27 -4.04
N TRP A 300 1.00 23.64 -5.18
CA TRP A 300 2.34 23.23 -5.58
C TRP A 300 3.34 24.30 -5.16
N THR A 301 4.12 24.03 -4.10
CA THR A 301 5.14 24.95 -3.58
C THR A 301 6.56 24.46 -3.91
N ASP A 302 7.57 25.25 -3.53
CA ASP A 302 8.98 24.89 -3.71
C ASP A 302 9.35 23.57 -2.99
N GLU A 303 8.66 23.23 -1.91
CA GLU A 303 8.87 21.99 -1.18
C GLU A 303 8.46 20.77 -2.03
N GLN A 304 7.28 20.82 -2.66
CA GLN A 304 6.82 19.75 -3.56
C GLN A 304 7.66 19.70 -4.85
N GLN A 305 8.08 20.85 -5.37
CA GLN A 305 8.97 20.91 -6.52
C GLN A 305 10.34 20.29 -6.22
N SER A 306 10.92 20.58 -5.05
CA SER A 306 12.18 20.00 -4.58
C SER A 306 12.05 18.50 -4.39
N ALA A 307 10.99 18.03 -3.74
CA ALA A 307 10.68 16.61 -3.57
C ALA A 307 10.55 15.87 -4.92
N PHE A 308 9.81 16.45 -5.86
CA PHE A 308 9.63 15.92 -7.22
C PHE A 308 10.96 15.77 -7.97
N LEU A 309 11.79 16.82 -7.97
CA LEU A 309 13.11 16.79 -8.62
C LEU A 309 14.09 15.84 -7.92
N GLN A 310 14.06 15.76 -6.60
CA GLN A 310 14.88 14.82 -5.82
C GLN A 310 14.52 13.38 -6.14
N LEU A 311 13.23 13.03 -6.20
CA LEU A 311 12.80 11.68 -6.60
C LEU A 311 13.24 11.34 -8.03
N LYS A 312 13.06 12.26 -8.98
CA LYS A 312 13.51 12.06 -10.37
C LYS A 312 15.02 11.79 -10.42
N ARG A 313 15.83 12.60 -9.74
CA ARG A 313 17.28 12.39 -9.67
C ARG A 313 17.63 11.06 -9.03
N ALA A 314 17.04 10.73 -7.88
CA ALA A 314 17.34 9.51 -7.14
C ALA A 314 17.00 8.23 -7.92
N ILE A 315 15.91 8.23 -8.68
CA ILE A 315 15.54 7.08 -9.54
C ILE A 315 16.46 7.00 -10.76
N CYS A 316 16.82 8.13 -11.37
CA CYS A 316 17.73 8.17 -12.52
C CYS A 316 19.19 7.82 -12.15
N SER A 317 19.64 8.17 -10.95
CA SER A 317 20.97 7.83 -10.43
C SER A 317 20.95 6.59 -9.53
N ALA A 318 19.91 5.77 -9.63
CA ALA A 318 19.73 4.57 -8.83
C ALA A 318 20.94 3.62 -8.95
N PRO A 319 21.51 3.15 -7.83
CA PRO A 319 22.60 2.19 -7.87
C PRO A 319 22.12 0.80 -8.31
N VAL A 320 23.06 -0.02 -8.76
CA VAL A 320 22.80 -1.45 -9.04
C VAL A 320 22.45 -2.16 -7.74
N LEU A 321 21.27 -2.77 -7.68
CA LEU A 321 20.85 -3.56 -6.53
C LEU A 321 21.35 -4.99 -6.68
N ARG A 322 22.09 -5.50 -5.71
CA ARG A 322 22.51 -6.91 -5.73
C ARG A 322 21.35 -7.80 -5.30
N ILE A 323 21.14 -8.90 -6.02
CA ILE A 323 20.19 -9.96 -5.64
C ILE A 323 20.66 -10.60 -4.33
N PHE A 324 19.74 -10.85 -3.40
CA PHE A 324 20.07 -11.43 -2.10
C PHE A 324 20.70 -12.83 -2.27
N ASP A 325 21.81 -13.05 -1.56
CA ASP A 325 22.56 -14.29 -1.58
C ASP A 325 22.71 -14.81 -0.12
N PRO A 326 22.05 -15.93 0.23
CA PRO A 326 22.04 -16.51 1.56
C PRO A 326 23.38 -17.12 1.94
N ASP A 327 24.22 -17.47 0.94
CA ASP A 327 25.54 -18.06 1.16
C ASP A 327 26.60 -16.99 1.49
N LEU A 328 26.24 -15.70 1.42
CA LEU A 328 27.10 -14.62 1.88
C LEU A 328 27.22 -14.63 3.42
N SER A 329 28.44 -14.33 3.90
CA SER A 329 28.76 -14.41 5.33
C SER A 329 27.88 -13.48 6.20
N PRO A 330 27.61 -13.83 7.47
CA PRO A 330 26.77 -13.03 8.38
C PRO A 330 27.25 -11.57 8.56
N LEU A 331 28.54 -11.31 8.36
CA LEU A 331 29.15 -9.98 8.40
C LEU A 331 28.68 -9.04 7.28
N SER A 332 28.07 -9.61 6.23
CA SER A 332 27.51 -8.93 5.07
C SER A 332 25.98 -8.87 5.06
N LYS A 333 25.34 -9.25 6.18
CA LYS A 333 23.89 -9.13 6.40
C LYS A 333 23.68 -8.26 7.64
N GLN A 334 23.72 -6.96 7.41
CA GLN A 334 23.50 -5.97 8.46
C GLN A 334 22.14 -5.32 8.23
N MET A 335 21.27 -5.35 9.23
CA MET A 335 20.03 -4.58 9.24
C MET A 335 20.23 -3.30 10.02
N HIS A 336 19.99 -2.16 9.38
CA HIS A 336 20.01 -0.84 10.02
C HIS A 336 18.59 -0.28 10.07
N PRO A 337 17.82 -0.52 11.15
CA PRO A 337 16.56 0.17 11.38
C PRO A 337 16.83 1.66 11.62
N VAL A 338 16.03 2.51 11.00
CA VAL A 338 16.01 3.94 11.24
C VAL A 338 14.60 4.29 11.70
N SER A 339 14.45 4.96 12.84
CA SER A 339 13.17 5.49 13.31
C SER A 339 13.28 6.98 13.65
N PRO A 340 12.98 7.88 12.70
CA PRO A 340 12.27 9.09 13.06
C PRO A 340 10.77 8.76 13.12
N SER A 341 10.05 9.54 13.91
CA SER A 341 8.62 9.53 14.29
C SER A 341 7.55 9.28 13.19
N VAL A 342 7.94 8.94 11.96
CA VAL A 342 7.04 8.62 10.85
C VAL A 342 7.49 7.44 9.96
N GLN A 343 8.74 6.96 9.98
CA GLN A 343 9.20 5.98 8.95
C GLN A 343 10.22 4.95 9.43
N CYS A 344 9.91 3.67 9.23
CA CYS A 344 10.85 2.56 9.39
C CYS A 344 11.52 2.27 8.04
N CYS A 345 12.82 2.59 7.92
CA CYS A 345 13.65 2.15 6.81
C CYS A 345 14.63 1.11 7.33
N CYS A 346 14.70 -0.03 6.66
CA CYS A 346 15.76 -0.99 6.91
C CYS A 346 16.58 -1.18 5.65
N ARG A 347 17.90 -1.32 5.81
CA ARG A 347 18.81 -1.71 4.73
C ARG A 347 19.52 -3.00 5.09
N LEU A 348 19.58 -3.95 4.16
CA LEU A 348 20.54 -5.06 4.19
C LEU A 348 21.82 -4.59 3.48
N THR A 349 22.97 -4.60 4.16
CA THR A 349 24.25 -4.22 3.52
C THR A 349 25.23 -5.39 3.48
N GLY A 350 25.53 -5.87 2.27
CA GLY A 350 26.74 -6.64 2.00
C GLY A 350 27.92 -5.72 1.71
N LYS A 351 29.17 -6.14 1.99
CA LYS A 351 30.37 -5.33 1.77
C LYS A 351 30.35 -4.66 0.38
N GLY A 352 30.09 -3.34 0.36
CA GLY A 352 30.26 -2.47 -0.80
C GLY A 352 29.11 -2.34 -1.81
N ILE A 353 28.00 -3.09 -1.72
CA ILE A 353 26.91 -3.02 -2.73
C ILE A 353 25.53 -2.98 -2.05
N PRO A 354 24.63 -2.01 -2.39
CA PRO A 354 23.28 -1.97 -1.84
C PRO A 354 22.44 -3.19 -2.25
N ILE A 355 21.78 -3.83 -1.28
CA ILE A 355 20.66 -4.76 -1.47
C ILE A 355 19.37 -3.91 -1.44
N PRO A 356 18.26 -4.31 -2.10
CA PRO A 356 17.01 -3.54 -2.14
C PRO A 356 16.64 -2.91 -0.80
N SER A 357 16.49 -1.59 -0.78
CA SER A 357 16.03 -0.86 0.41
C SER A 357 14.52 -0.79 0.38
N HIS A 358 13.85 -1.58 1.20
CA HIS A 358 12.39 -1.45 1.32
C HIS A 358 12.09 -0.29 2.30
N SER A 359 11.55 0.80 1.77
CA SER A 359 10.87 1.80 2.61
C SER A 359 9.50 1.24 2.95
N LEU A 360 9.16 1.10 4.23
CA LEU A 360 7.86 0.55 4.62
C LEU A 360 6.73 1.51 4.20
N PRO A 361 5.69 1.04 3.47
CA PRO A 361 4.54 1.86 3.17
C PRO A 361 3.67 1.95 4.42
N GLY A 362 3.90 2.97 5.23
CA GLY A 362 3.06 3.24 6.38
C GLY A 362 3.69 4.24 7.31
N LYS A 363 3.05 5.40 7.46
CA LYS A 363 3.23 6.21 8.66
C LYS A 363 2.91 5.31 9.86
N MET A 364 3.74 5.31 10.91
CA MET A 364 3.34 4.72 12.20
C MET A 364 1.93 5.19 12.54
N GLN A 365 1.06 4.26 12.92
CA GLN A 365 -0.31 4.60 13.32
C GLN A 365 -0.27 5.62 14.46
N SER A 366 -1.30 6.45 14.59
CA SER A 366 -1.36 7.48 15.65
C SER A 366 -1.14 6.89 17.05
N ALA A 367 -1.57 5.65 17.29
CA ALA A 367 -1.29 4.93 18.53
C ALA A 367 0.18 4.51 18.70
N GLU A 368 0.86 4.14 17.61
CA GLU A 368 2.26 3.66 17.60
C GLU A 368 3.26 4.81 17.80
N ARG A 369 2.91 6.03 17.38
CA ARG A 369 3.69 7.24 17.63
C ARG A 369 3.79 7.63 19.10
N ASN A 370 2.85 7.17 19.93
CA ASN A 370 2.83 7.43 21.36
C ASN A 370 3.64 6.40 22.16
N TYR A 371 4.28 5.43 21.49
CA TYR A 371 5.11 4.44 22.18
C TYR A 371 6.41 5.08 22.70
N PRO A 372 7.00 4.56 23.78
CA PRO A 372 8.34 4.96 24.18
C PRO A 372 9.35 4.74 23.05
N VAL A 373 10.38 5.60 22.96
CA VAL A 373 11.39 5.58 21.87
C VAL A 373 11.99 4.18 21.65
N HIS A 374 12.32 3.46 22.72
CA HIS A 374 12.83 2.09 22.62
C HIS A 374 11.83 1.09 22.02
N GLU A 375 10.53 1.26 22.24
CA GLU A 375 9.49 0.44 21.60
C GLU A 375 9.26 0.85 20.15
N GLN A 376 9.43 2.12 19.79
CA GLN A 376 9.35 2.58 18.40
C GLN A 376 10.49 2.00 17.56
N GLU A 377 11.71 2.03 18.08
CA GLU A 377 12.88 1.40 17.46
C GLU A 377 12.72 -0.12 17.32
N LEU A 378 12.21 -0.78 18.36
CA LEU A 378 11.92 -2.22 18.31
C LEU A 378 10.81 -2.55 17.31
N LEU A 379 9.78 -1.72 17.22
CA LEU A 379 8.71 -1.87 16.24
C LEU A 379 9.26 -1.76 14.81
N ALA A 380 10.22 -0.86 14.57
CA ALA A 380 10.91 -0.74 13.29
C ALA A 380 11.64 -2.05 12.91
N VAL A 381 12.35 -2.65 13.88
CA VAL A 381 12.99 -3.96 13.73
C VAL A 381 11.97 -5.05 13.38
N ILE A 382 10.86 -5.11 14.12
CA ILE A 382 9.79 -6.10 13.91
C ILE A 382 9.17 -5.98 12.51
N HIS A 383 8.87 -4.76 12.05
CA HIS A 383 8.35 -4.57 10.70
C HIS A 383 9.35 -4.97 9.62
N ALA A 384 10.64 -4.71 9.83
CA ALA A 384 11.68 -5.12 8.91
C ALA A 384 11.81 -6.64 8.82
N LEU A 385 11.80 -7.34 9.95
CA LEU A 385 11.86 -8.80 10.00
C LEU A 385 10.64 -9.43 9.31
N ARG A 386 9.44 -8.86 9.49
CA ARG A 386 8.24 -9.31 8.75
C ARG A 386 8.39 -9.09 7.25
N THR A 387 8.91 -7.94 6.86
CA THR A 387 9.06 -7.57 5.44
C THR A 387 10.09 -8.44 4.76
N TRP A 388 11.19 -8.77 5.42
CA TRP A 388 12.28 -9.55 4.84
C TRP A 388 12.34 -10.97 5.35
N ARG A 389 11.24 -11.48 5.90
CA ARG A 389 11.14 -12.85 6.41
C ARG A 389 11.70 -13.84 5.41
N TYR A 390 11.30 -13.74 4.14
CA TYR A 390 11.71 -14.65 3.07
C TYR A 390 13.21 -14.62 2.72
N TYR A 391 13.94 -13.58 3.13
CA TYR A 391 15.41 -13.52 2.99
C TYR A 391 16.15 -13.93 4.28
N LEU A 392 15.58 -13.61 5.44
CA LEU A 392 16.26 -13.73 6.74
C LEU A 392 15.98 -15.04 7.46
N ASP A 393 14.83 -15.66 7.20
CA ASP A 393 14.43 -16.94 7.78
C ASP A 393 15.48 -18.02 7.48
N GLY A 394 15.91 -18.75 8.51
CA GLY A 394 16.97 -19.75 8.44
C GLY A 394 18.40 -19.23 8.21
N THR A 395 18.65 -17.92 8.23
CA THR A 395 20.00 -17.35 8.05
C THR A 395 20.48 -16.56 9.28
N LYS A 396 21.79 -16.61 9.56
CA LYS A 396 22.43 -15.78 10.59
C LYS A 396 22.68 -14.34 10.10
N PHE A 397 22.22 -13.33 10.83
CA PHE A 397 22.44 -11.92 10.51
C PHE A 397 22.66 -11.04 11.75
N SER A 398 23.00 -9.76 11.55
CA SER A 398 23.21 -8.81 12.66
C SER A 398 22.36 -7.55 12.50
N VAL A 399 21.73 -7.13 13.60
CA VAL A 399 20.89 -5.93 13.66
C VAL A 399 21.68 -4.82 14.33
N HIS A 400 21.98 -3.76 13.59
CA HIS A 400 22.73 -2.61 14.06
C HIS A 400 21.77 -1.51 14.50
N THR A 401 21.72 -1.21 15.79
CA THR A 401 20.86 -0.16 16.34
C THR A 401 21.70 0.88 17.08
N ASP A 402 21.24 2.13 17.03
CA ASP A 402 21.74 3.25 17.82
C ASP A 402 21.14 3.27 19.24
N HIS A 403 20.20 2.38 19.56
CA HIS A 403 19.62 2.26 20.88
C HIS A 403 20.18 1.07 21.66
N ALA A 404 21.12 1.34 22.57
CA ALA A 404 21.82 0.32 23.35
C ALA A 404 20.91 -0.56 24.25
N THR A 405 19.71 -0.08 24.60
CA THR A 405 18.77 -0.82 25.47
C THR A 405 18.18 -2.06 24.78
N LEU A 406 18.10 -2.06 23.43
CA LEU A 406 17.58 -3.18 22.66
C LEU A 406 18.46 -4.43 22.75
N ARG A 407 19.74 -4.28 23.08
CA ARG A 407 20.64 -5.42 23.32
C ARG A 407 20.19 -6.29 24.50
N HIS A 408 19.54 -5.68 25.48
CA HIS A 408 19.09 -6.33 26.71
C HIS A 408 17.62 -6.77 26.65
N PHE A 409 16.91 -6.49 25.55
CA PHE A 409 15.50 -6.85 25.39
C PHE A 409 15.24 -8.37 25.44
N PRO A 410 16.07 -9.24 24.82
CA PRO A 410 15.86 -10.70 24.88
C PRO A 410 16.05 -11.30 26.28
N THR A 411 16.80 -10.63 27.16
CA THR A 411 17.11 -11.10 28.52
C THR A 411 16.27 -10.43 29.60
N GLN A 412 15.28 -9.61 29.21
CA GLN A 412 14.45 -8.85 30.13
C GLN A 412 13.40 -9.76 30.81
N PRO A 413 13.36 -9.83 32.16
CA PRO A 413 12.50 -10.78 32.88
C PRO A 413 11.01 -10.39 32.95
N LYS A 414 10.67 -9.12 32.75
CA LYS A 414 9.28 -8.61 32.76
C LYS A 414 8.97 -7.93 31.43
N LEU A 415 8.09 -8.55 30.64
CA LEU A 415 7.66 -8.06 29.34
C LEU A 415 6.18 -7.67 29.39
N THR A 416 5.81 -6.61 28.67
CA THR A 416 4.40 -6.29 28.45
C THR A 416 3.77 -7.31 27.50
N ARG A 417 2.42 -7.42 27.47
CA ARG A 417 1.70 -8.32 26.53
C ARG A 417 2.02 -8.03 25.05
N ARG A 418 2.46 -6.82 24.72
CA ARG A 418 2.91 -6.43 23.36
C ARG A 418 4.33 -6.92 23.11
N GLN A 419 5.24 -6.65 24.04
CA GLN A 419 6.63 -7.07 23.98
C GLN A 419 6.77 -8.60 23.94
N ALA A 420 5.91 -9.34 24.65
CA ALA A 420 5.87 -10.80 24.60
C ALA A 420 5.54 -11.32 23.18
N ARG A 421 4.59 -10.70 22.46
CA ARG A 421 4.28 -11.05 21.06
C ARG A 421 5.41 -10.71 20.10
N TRP A 422 6.13 -9.62 20.36
CA TRP A 422 7.32 -9.27 19.57
C TRP A 422 8.47 -10.24 19.84
N MET A 423 8.65 -10.66 21.08
CA MET A 423 9.67 -11.65 21.45
C MET A 423 9.43 -13.01 20.78
N GLU A 424 8.18 -13.46 20.72
CA GLU A 424 7.81 -14.68 19.99
C GLU A 424 8.26 -14.62 18.51
N LEU A 425 7.99 -13.49 17.83
CA LEU A 425 8.46 -13.29 16.47
C LEU A 425 9.99 -13.21 16.36
N LEU A 426 10.67 -12.56 17.31
CA LEU A 426 12.13 -12.45 17.30
C LEU A 426 12.81 -13.81 17.49
N GLN A 427 12.19 -14.73 18.23
CA GLN A 427 12.70 -16.09 18.45
C GLN A 427 12.67 -16.96 17.18
N GLU A 428 11.85 -16.61 16.18
CA GLU A 428 11.85 -17.30 14.88
C GLU A 428 13.15 -17.05 14.07
N TYR A 429 13.95 -16.04 14.43
CA TYR A 429 15.13 -15.61 13.66
C TYR A 429 16.44 -15.75 14.46
N ASP A 430 17.52 -16.07 13.76
CA ASP A 430 18.87 -16.23 14.34
C ASP A 430 19.72 -14.96 14.09
N PHE A 431 19.73 -14.03 15.05
CA PHE A 431 20.43 -12.75 14.91
C PHE A 431 21.01 -12.18 16.21
N ASP A 432 22.01 -11.31 16.05
CA ASP A 432 22.65 -10.56 17.14
C ASP A 432 22.39 -9.05 17.05
N PHE A 433 22.04 -8.42 18.18
CA PHE A 433 22.04 -6.95 18.30
C PHE A 433 23.46 -6.41 18.46
N LYS A 434 23.87 -5.54 17.54
CA LYS A 434 25.14 -4.79 17.61
C LYS A 434 24.86 -3.30 17.78
N TYR A 435 25.40 -2.72 18.84
CA TYR A 435 25.32 -1.27 19.02
C TYR A 435 26.29 -0.56 18.08
N LYS A 436 25.82 0.48 17.40
CA LYS A 436 26.66 1.37 16.60
C LYS A 436 26.40 2.83 17.00
N ARG A 437 27.46 3.58 17.32
CA ARG A 437 27.32 5.01 17.68
C ARG A 437 26.74 5.77 16.47
N GLY A 438 25.77 6.65 16.69
CA GLY A 438 25.07 7.38 15.61
C GLY A 438 26.02 8.11 14.63
N VAL A 439 27.17 8.59 15.11
CA VAL A 439 28.21 9.28 14.32
C VAL A 439 28.86 8.37 13.25
N ASP A 440 28.98 7.07 13.52
CA ASP A 440 29.50 6.08 12.56
C ASP A 440 28.40 5.51 11.65
N ASN A 441 27.14 5.92 11.87
CA ASN A 441 25.94 5.48 11.17
C ASN A 441 25.44 6.55 10.19
N ILE A 442 26.34 7.02 9.33
CA ILE A 442 26.19 8.20 8.45
C ILE A 442 24.89 8.19 7.61
N VAL A 443 24.42 7.02 7.16
CA VAL A 443 23.25 6.91 6.28
C VAL A 443 21.91 6.96 7.06
N PRO A 444 21.72 6.20 8.16
CA PRO A 444 20.60 6.39 9.09
C PRO A 444 20.57 7.75 9.81
N ASP A 445 21.72 8.26 10.24
CA ASP A 445 21.82 9.47 11.05
C ASP A 445 21.50 10.75 10.23
N ALA A 446 21.88 10.77 8.93
CA ALA A 446 21.54 11.85 8.02
C ALA A 446 20.04 11.89 7.62
N LEU A 447 19.33 10.76 7.72
CA LEU A 447 17.89 10.66 7.43
C LEU A 447 17.03 10.88 8.68
N SER A 448 17.52 10.55 9.88
CA SER A 448 16.81 10.72 11.16
C SER A 448 16.91 12.12 11.76
N ARG A 449 17.94 12.91 11.41
CA ARG A 449 18.21 14.24 11.98
C ARG A 449 17.96 15.43 11.04
N ARG A 450 17.25 15.25 9.92
CA ARG A 450 16.85 16.40 9.10
C ARG A 450 15.84 17.26 9.88
N PRO A 451 16.10 18.58 10.07
CA PRO A 451 15.21 19.49 10.82
C PRO A 451 13.77 19.49 10.29
N ASP A 452 13.61 19.23 8.99
CA ASP A 452 12.37 19.20 8.23
C ASP A 452 11.44 18.01 8.58
N TYR A 453 11.93 16.99 9.31
CA TYR A 453 11.14 15.83 9.77
C TYR A 453 10.87 15.82 11.28
N ARG A 454 11.43 16.78 12.02
CA ARG A 454 10.87 17.12 13.32
C ARG A 454 9.60 17.90 13.04
N GLU A 455 8.47 17.21 12.96
CA GLU A 455 7.27 17.89 13.45
C GLU A 455 7.58 18.31 14.89
N PRO A 456 7.30 19.57 15.26
CA PRO A 456 7.59 20.06 16.59
C PRO A 456 7.04 19.07 17.62
N ASP A 457 7.77 18.81 18.71
CA ASP A 457 7.31 17.96 19.82
C ASP A 457 5.80 18.22 20.09
N PRO A 458 4.96 17.29 20.56
CA PRO A 458 3.58 17.62 20.94
C PRO A 458 3.48 18.78 21.95
N VAL A 459 4.60 19.12 22.60
CA VAL A 459 4.81 20.32 23.41
C VAL A 459 5.06 21.58 22.57
N GLU A 460 5.76 21.50 21.43
CA GLU A 460 5.96 22.61 20.49
C GLU A 460 4.82 22.80 19.47
N LEU A 461 4.10 21.74 19.08
CA LEU A 461 2.95 21.83 18.17
C LEU A 461 1.72 22.48 18.83
N TYR A 462 1.70 22.54 20.17
CA TYR A 462 0.75 23.38 20.92
C TYR A 462 1.29 24.77 21.27
N ASN A 463 2.60 25.00 21.17
CA ASN A 463 3.17 26.34 21.24
C ASN A 463 2.96 27.16 19.95
N LEU A 464 2.40 26.55 18.91
CA LEU A 464 2.04 27.20 17.64
C LEU A 464 0.53 27.31 17.38
N SER A 465 -0.29 27.31 18.44
CA SER A 465 -1.66 27.85 18.37
C SER A 465 -2.23 28.37 19.69
N VAL A 466 -1.38 28.96 20.54
CA VAL A 466 -1.77 30.22 21.18
C VAL A 466 -0.64 31.20 20.89
N SER A 467 -0.64 31.75 19.68
CA SER A 467 -0.10 33.10 19.51
C SER A 467 -0.95 33.98 20.43
N LEU A 468 -0.57 34.08 21.71
CA LEU A 468 -1.07 35.14 22.57
C LEU A 468 -0.85 36.40 21.76
N SER A 469 -1.92 37.15 21.48
CA SER A 469 -1.77 38.43 20.82
C SER A 469 -0.74 39.25 21.60
N PRO A 470 0.06 40.10 20.93
CA PRO A 470 1.04 40.95 21.60
C PRO A 470 0.45 41.63 22.85
N ASP A 471 -0.79 42.10 22.75
CA ASP A 471 -1.56 42.71 23.84
C ASP A 471 -1.77 41.81 25.07
N VAL A 472 -2.07 40.53 24.87
CA VAL A 472 -2.29 39.56 25.97
C VAL A 472 -0.96 39.19 26.63
N ARG A 473 0.14 39.16 25.86
CA ARG A 473 1.48 38.94 26.39
C ARG A 473 1.91 40.11 27.26
N ASP A 474 1.72 41.33 26.78
CA ASP A 474 2.08 42.54 27.51
C ASP A 474 1.26 42.68 28.81
N GLN A 475 -0.03 42.31 28.77
CA GLN A 475 -0.87 42.23 29.97
C GLN A 475 -0.35 41.20 30.97
N LEU A 476 0.03 39.99 30.54
CA LEU A 476 0.59 38.97 31.43
C LEU A 476 1.90 39.42 32.08
N VAL A 477 2.74 40.14 31.32
CA VAL A 477 4.01 40.69 31.82
C VAL A 477 3.76 41.72 32.92
N GLN A 478 2.75 42.58 32.76
CA GLN A 478 2.34 43.52 33.81
C GLN A 478 1.79 42.75 35.03
N ASP A 479 0.88 41.80 34.80
CA ASP A 479 0.23 41.02 35.84
C ASP A 479 1.22 40.17 36.67
N TYR A 480 2.35 39.74 36.09
CA TYR A 480 3.40 39.05 36.86
C TYR A 480 4.03 39.96 37.92
N ASN A 481 4.25 41.24 37.62
CA ASN A 481 4.91 42.17 38.54
C ASN A 481 4.05 42.48 39.77
N ASP A 482 2.73 42.43 39.61
CA ASP A 482 1.75 42.68 40.65
C ASP A 482 1.34 41.42 41.43
N ASP A 483 1.79 40.23 41.01
CA ASP A 483 1.45 38.97 41.68
C ASP A 483 2.35 38.74 42.91
N PRO A 484 1.77 38.58 44.12
CA PRO A 484 2.55 38.39 45.36
C PRO A 484 3.40 37.12 45.38
N ARG A 485 3.11 36.13 44.51
CA ARG A 485 3.76 34.82 44.49
C ARG A 485 4.60 34.60 43.23
N LEU A 486 4.07 34.95 42.06
CA LEU A 486 4.80 34.83 40.79
C LEU A 486 5.73 36.02 40.55
N GLY A 487 5.48 37.19 41.13
CA GLY A 487 6.33 38.38 40.95
C GLY A 487 7.76 38.22 41.44
N PRO A 488 8.03 37.69 42.65
CA PRO A 488 9.40 37.38 43.08
C PRO A 488 10.08 36.36 42.16
N ILE A 489 9.35 35.33 41.72
CA ILE A 489 9.86 34.28 40.83
C ILE A 489 10.18 34.85 39.44
N TYR A 490 9.34 35.76 38.95
CA TYR A 490 9.52 36.46 37.68
C TYR A 490 10.79 37.31 37.70
N LYS A 491 11.01 38.07 38.78
CA LYS A 491 12.22 38.88 38.99
C LYS A 491 13.48 38.02 39.13
N ASP A 492 13.43 36.94 39.90
CA ASP A 492 14.56 36.00 40.03
C ASP A 492 14.92 35.35 38.68
N CYS A 493 13.92 35.01 37.86
CA CYS A 493 14.14 34.45 36.52
C CYS A 493 14.70 35.49 35.52
N LEU A 494 14.30 36.77 35.64
CA LEU A 494 14.88 37.88 34.87
C LEU A 494 16.36 38.11 35.23
N ASP A 495 16.70 37.94 36.51
CA ASP A 495 18.08 38.03 37.01
C ASP A 495 18.92 36.76 36.75
N GLY A 496 18.38 35.79 35.99
CA GLY A 496 19.07 34.57 35.59
C GLY A 496 19.19 33.49 36.67
N LYS A 497 18.46 33.61 37.79
CA LYS A 497 18.41 32.59 38.83
C LYS A 497 17.35 31.53 38.50
N VAL A 498 17.73 30.26 38.61
CA VAL A 498 16.83 29.13 38.34
C VAL A 498 15.95 28.86 39.57
N ALA A 499 14.67 29.23 39.49
CA ALA A 499 13.69 28.88 40.51
C ALA A 499 13.22 27.42 40.34
N ASN A 500 13.21 26.64 41.42
CA ASN A 500 12.85 25.22 41.39
C ASN A 500 11.46 24.96 40.76
N GLY A 501 11.47 24.35 39.57
CA GLY A 501 10.26 23.95 38.83
C GLY A 501 9.67 25.02 37.90
N TYR A 502 10.27 26.21 37.82
CA TYR A 502 9.87 27.26 36.87
C TYR A 502 10.94 27.46 35.79
N SER A 503 10.50 27.63 34.56
CA SER A 503 11.35 27.95 33.41
C SER A 503 10.85 29.24 32.75
N PHE A 504 11.78 30.04 32.26
CA PHE A 504 11.50 31.33 31.66
C PHE A 504 11.74 31.28 30.15
N GLN A 505 10.70 31.57 29.36
CA GLN A 505 10.78 31.58 27.89
C GLN A 505 9.91 32.71 27.33
N ASN A 506 10.43 33.48 26.38
CA ASN A 506 9.69 34.55 25.69
C ASN A 506 9.01 35.57 26.63
N ASN A 507 9.70 35.96 27.71
CA ASN A 507 9.20 36.87 28.75
C ASN A 507 8.01 36.35 29.58
N LEU A 508 7.76 35.04 29.56
CA LEU A 508 6.67 34.38 30.29
C LEU A 508 7.22 33.28 31.21
N LEU A 509 6.50 33.03 32.31
CA LEU A 509 6.81 31.96 33.25
C LEU A 509 6.09 30.67 32.89
N TYR A 510 6.84 29.57 32.86
CA TYR A 510 6.31 28.22 32.70
C TYR A 510 6.61 27.39 33.93
N PHE A 511 5.67 26.56 34.34
CA PHE A 511 5.80 25.64 35.46
C PHE A 511 5.88 24.20 34.96
N THR A 512 6.93 23.49 35.38
CA THR A 512 7.18 22.09 35.02
C THR A 512 6.81 21.17 36.18
N ARG A 513 5.85 20.26 35.96
CA ARG A 513 5.44 19.26 36.95
C ARG A 513 5.24 17.91 36.28
N ARG A 514 5.90 16.86 36.80
CA ARG A 514 5.82 15.47 36.28
C ARG A 514 6.08 15.35 34.77
N GLY A 515 7.02 16.14 34.25
CA GLY A 515 7.40 16.13 32.83
C GLY A 515 6.51 16.93 31.88
N ALA A 516 5.47 17.62 32.39
CA ALA A 516 4.64 18.54 31.60
C ALA A 516 4.98 19.99 31.96
N THR A 517 5.21 20.82 30.91
CA THR A 517 5.50 22.24 31.02
C THR A 517 4.24 23.03 30.66
N THR A 518 3.79 23.91 31.55
CA THR A 518 2.53 24.66 31.41
C THR A 518 2.73 26.14 31.72
N LEU A 519 1.98 27.02 31.06
CA LEU A 519 2.10 28.47 31.27
C LEU A 519 1.53 28.86 32.65
N ALA A 520 2.29 29.61 33.45
CA ALA A 520 1.87 30.04 34.78
C ALA A 520 1.03 31.34 34.68
N ILE A 521 -0.22 31.34 35.17
CA ILE A 521 -1.11 32.51 35.07
C ILE A 521 -1.21 33.27 36.41
N PRO A 522 -0.96 34.59 36.47
CA PRO A 522 -1.10 35.43 37.68
C PRO A 522 -2.50 35.43 38.30
N ARG A 523 -2.59 35.68 39.62
CA ARG A 523 -3.82 35.63 40.43
C ARG A 523 -4.92 36.57 39.96
N HIS A 524 -4.53 37.79 39.60
CA HIS A 524 -5.46 38.85 39.25
C HIS A 524 -5.59 39.06 37.74
N SER A 525 -5.03 38.15 36.95
CA SER A 525 -5.11 38.27 35.49
C SER A 525 -6.53 37.97 35.00
N PRO A 526 -7.16 38.87 34.21
CA PRO A 526 -8.49 38.64 33.64
C PRO A 526 -8.50 37.42 32.70
N ILE A 527 -7.32 37.00 32.23
CA ILE A 527 -7.09 35.86 31.35
C ILE A 527 -7.56 34.54 32.01
N ARG A 528 -7.54 34.42 33.35
CA ARG A 528 -8.05 33.22 34.03
C ARG A 528 -9.52 32.96 33.70
N LEU A 529 -10.35 34.00 33.68
CA LEU A 529 -11.77 33.89 33.37
C LEU A 529 -11.99 33.55 31.90
N THR A 530 -11.24 34.16 30.99
CA THR A 530 -11.28 33.85 29.56
C THR A 530 -10.91 32.39 29.29
N LEU A 531 -9.86 31.88 29.94
CA LEU A 531 -9.45 30.47 29.80
C LEU A 531 -10.51 29.50 30.33
N LEU A 532 -11.13 29.82 31.48
CA LEU A 532 -12.22 29.03 32.04
C LEU A 532 -13.44 29.00 31.10
N HIS A 533 -13.80 30.16 30.56
CA HIS A 533 -14.88 30.30 29.57
C HIS A 533 -14.59 29.49 28.30
N ASP A 534 -13.41 29.64 27.71
CA ASP A 534 -13.07 28.92 26.47
C ASP A 534 -13.00 27.41 26.67
N ALA A 535 -12.54 26.95 27.84
CA ALA A 535 -12.48 25.54 28.17
C ALA A 535 -13.83 24.90 28.54
N HIS A 536 -14.87 25.70 28.78
CA HIS A 536 -16.19 25.21 29.23
C HIS A 536 -17.34 25.63 28.31
N ASP A 537 -17.47 26.91 27.98
CA ASP A 537 -18.59 27.55 27.30
C ASP A 537 -18.42 27.62 25.78
N SER A 538 -17.21 27.41 25.25
CA SER A 538 -16.98 27.43 23.80
C SER A 538 -17.78 26.33 23.09
N ALA A 539 -18.18 26.60 21.84
CA ALA A 539 -18.96 25.66 21.03
C ALA A 539 -18.27 24.29 20.84
N THR A 540 -16.93 24.25 20.92
CA THR A 540 -16.11 23.04 20.83
C THR A 540 -15.90 22.35 22.18
N ALA A 541 -16.07 23.06 23.31
CA ALA A 541 -15.94 22.52 24.67
C ALA A 541 -17.25 21.95 25.25
N GLY A 542 -18.41 22.32 24.69
CA GLY A 542 -19.66 21.59 24.90
C GLY A 542 -20.14 21.44 26.35
N HIS A 543 -19.82 22.38 27.25
CA HIS A 543 -20.28 22.38 28.65
C HIS A 543 -19.94 21.09 29.43
N PHE A 544 -18.75 20.54 29.22
CA PHE A 544 -18.33 19.34 29.94
C PHE A 544 -18.29 19.53 31.46
N GLY A 545 -18.46 18.44 32.22
CA GLY A 545 -18.36 18.48 33.68
C GLY A 545 -16.94 18.77 34.16
N PHE A 546 -16.83 19.17 35.45
CA PHE A 546 -15.59 19.57 36.12
C PHE A 546 -14.35 18.78 35.69
N GLN A 547 -14.40 17.44 35.76
CA GLN A 547 -13.23 16.60 35.49
C GLN A 547 -12.66 16.81 34.09
N LYS A 548 -13.53 16.89 33.07
CA LYS A 548 -13.12 17.07 31.67
C LYS A 548 -12.63 18.50 31.41
N THR A 549 -13.30 19.50 31.97
CA THR A 549 -12.87 20.91 31.86
C THR A 549 -11.51 21.12 32.54
N TYR A 550 -11.31 20.54 33.72
CA TYR A 550 -10.04 20.58 34.45
C TYR A 550 -8.92 19.84 33.68
N ASP A 551 -9.21 18.67 33.13
CA ASP A 551 -8.26 17.88 32.35
C ASP A 551 -7.87 18.57 31.02
N ASN A 552 -8.72 19.46 30.49
CA ASN A 552 -8.42 20.28 29.33
C ASN A 552 -7.49 21.44 29.71
N LEU A 553 -7.85 22.20 30.75
CA LEU A 553 -7.07 23.36 31.22
C LEU A 553 -5.66 23.00 31.68
N ARG A 554 -5.52 21.95 32.52
CA ARG A 554 -4.25 21.58 33.15
C ARG A 554 -3.16 21.13 32.16
N ARG A 555 -3.51 20.92 30.88
CA ARG A 555 -2.56 20.55 29.82
C ARG A 555 -1.76 21.75 29.33
N PHE A 556 -2.31 22.95 29.44
CA PHE A 556 -1.77 24.16 28.82
C PHE A 556 -1.38 25.22 29.86
N VAL A 557 -2.14 25.33 30.95
CA VAL A 557 -2.01 26.41 31.92
C VAL A 557 -1.98 25.90 33.36
N TYR A 558 -1.31 26.66 34.21
CA TYR A 558 -1.16 26.39 35.63
C TYR A 558 -1.42 27.65 36.46
N TRP A 559 -2.19 27.51 37.53
CA TRP A 559 -2.17 28.44 38.64
C TRP A 559 -2.53 27.76 39.96
N PRO A 560 -2.15 28.34 41.11
CA PRO A 560 -2.55 27.83 42.41
C PRO A 560 -4.07 27.72 42.51
N HIS A 561 -4.56 26.54 42.90
CA HIS A 561 -5.99 26.23 43.06
C HIS A 561 -6.84 26.19 41.77
N ILE A 562 -6.23 26.02 40.59
CA ILE A 562 -6.94 25.85 39.30
C ILE A 562 -8.10 24.85 39.34
N ALA A 563 -7.96 23.74 40.08
CA ALA A 563 -9.04 22.76 40.23
C ALA A 563 -10.26 23.35 40.98
N LYS A 564 -10.03 24.11 42.06
CA LYS A 564 -11.10 24.74 42.84
C LYS A 564 -11.81 25.81 42.00
N ASP A 565 -11.04 26.63 41.29
CA ASP A 565 -11.59 27.69 40.43
C ASP A 565 -12.41 27.11 39.27
N THR A 566 -11.92 26.02 38.64
CA THR A 566 -12.67 25.30 37.59
C THR A 566 -13.97 24.71 38.13
N GLN A 567 -13.93 24.10 39.32
CA GLN A 567 -15.12 23.54 39.95
C GLN A 567 -16.16 24.61 40.27
N GLN A 568 -15.72 25.75 40.81
CA GLN A 568 -16.60 26.88 41.11
C GLN A 568 -17.22 27.46 39.84
N TYR A 569 -16.43 27.63 38.78
CA TYR A 569 -16.89 28.16 37.50
C TYR A 569 -17.99 27.28 36.86
N VAL A 570 -17.76 25.96 36.81
CA VAL A 570 -18.74 24.99 36.29
C VAL A 570 -20.00 24.96 37.18
N ALA A 571 -19.85 25.10 38.50
CA ALA A 571 -20.98 25.15 39.42
C ALA A 571 -21.87 26.39 39.24
N THR A 572 -21.29 27.51 38.79
CA THR A 572 -22.04 28.75 38.51
C THR A 572 -22.60 28.83 37.08
N CYS A 573 -22.33 27.86 36.22
CA CYS A 573 -22.80 27.87 34.83
C CYS A 573 -24.29 27.51 34.74
N GLU A 574 -25.14 28.49 34.43
CA GLU A 574 -26.60 28.33 34.34
C GLU A 574 -27.03 27.22 33.39
N LYS A 575 -26.40 27.12 32.20
CA LYS A 575 -26.71 26.07 31.20
C LYS A 575 -26.43 24.67 31.73
N CYS A 576 -25.35 24.49 32.49
CA CYS A 576 -25.02 23.22 33.13
C CYS A 576 -26.01 22.90 34.25
N GLN A 577 -26.34 23.87 35.10
CA GLN A 577 -27.24 23.66 36.23
C GLN A 577 -28.66 23.32 35.77
N ARG A 578 -29.15 23.91 34.68
CA ARG A 578 -30.47 23.61 34.11
C ARG A 578 -30.58 22.24 33.44
N ASN A 579 -29.47 21.68 32.95
CA ASN A 579 -29.45 20.45 32.15
C ASN A 579 -28.95 19.20 32.91
N LYS A 580 -28.40 19.35 34.13
CA LYS A 580 -27.81 18.25 34.92
C LYS A 580 -28.52 18.05 36.26
N ASP A 581 -29.79 17.65 36.21
CA ASP A 581 -30.47 17.03 37.36
C ASP A 581 -30.15 15.52 37.48
N SER A 582 -28.89 15.13 37.25
CA SER A 582 -28.48 13.71 37.33
C SER A 582 -27.49 13.51 38.47
N GLN A 583 -27.96 12.90 39.56
CA GLN A 583 -27.17 12.46 40.72
C GLN A 583 -26.44 11.12 40.50
N ASP A 584 -26.41 10.61 39.27
CA ASP A 584 -25.78 9.32 38.98
C ASP A 584 -24.25 9.37 38.92
N ARG A 585 -23.65 8.29 39.43
CA ARG A 585 -22.20 8.06 39.40
C ARG A 585 -21.72 7.86 37.95
N PRO A 586 -20.47 8.22 37.63
CA PRO A 586 -19.93 8.02 36.28
C PRO A 586 -20.03 6.54 35.85
N ALA A 587 -20.63 6.31 34.68
CA ALA A 587 -20.74 4.98 34.09
C ALA A 587 -19.34 4.38 33.86
N GLY A 588 -19.17 3.11 34.21
CA GLY A 588 -17.90 2.37 34.09
C GLY A 588 -17.44 2.16 32.64
N LEU A 589 -16.26 1.57 32.47
CA LEU A 589 -15.72 1.22 31.15
C LEU A 589 -16.61 0.16 30.47
N LEU A 590 -16.82 0.32 29.16
CA LEU A 590 -17.55 -0.65 28.31
C LEU A 590 -16.91 -2.05 28.43
N GLN A 591 -17.66 -3.01 28.97
CA GLN A 591 -17.25 -4.41 28.98
C GLN A 591 -17.78 -5.13 27.74
N PRO A 592 -16.92 -5.74 26.90
CA PRO A 592 -17.37 -6.48 25.74
C PRO A 592 -18.14 -7.73 26.17
N LEU A 593 -19.35 -7.90 25.66
CA LEU A 593 -20.16 -9.10 25.88
C LEU A 593 -19.51 -10.32 25.18
N PRO A 594 -19.55 -11.53 25.78
CA PRO A 594 -18.98 -12.73 25.19
C PRO A 594 -19.55 -13.06 23.79
N ILE A 595 -18.73 -13.68 22.95
CA ILE A 595 -19.12 -14.12 21.59
C ILE A 595 -19.90 -15.44 21.72
N PRO A 596 -21.13 -15.55 21.17
CA PRO A 596 -21.92 -16.78 21.24
C PRO A 596 -21.27 -17.93 20.44
N SER A 597 -21.54 -19.16 20.84
CA SER A 597 -20.97 -20.37 20.23
C SER A 597 -21.87 -21.00 19.17
N GLN A 598 -23.18 -20.72 19.22
CA GLN A 598 -24.17 -21.22 18.29
C GLN A 598 -25.03 -20.11 17.68
N ARG A 599 -25.58 -20.38 16.48
CA ARG A 599 -26.55 -19.50 15.83
C ARG A 599 -27.81 -19.41 16.69
N TRP A 600 -28.39 -18.21 16.81
CA TRP A 600 -29.62 -17.94 17.57
C TRP A 600 -29.51 -18.17 19.09
N GLU A 601 -28.29 -18.31 19.62
CA GLU A 601 -28.04 -18.44 21.06
C GLU A 601 -28.18 -17.09 21.78
N VAL A 602 -27.75 -15.99 21.14
CA VAL A 602 -27.87 -14.63 21.67
C VAL A 602 -28.41 -13.73 20.58
N VAL A 603 -29.61 -13.20 20.80
CA VAL A 603 -30.26 -12.24 19.91
C VAL A 603 -30.28 -10.87 20.57
N THR A 604 -29.91 -9.85 19.81
CA THR A 604 -30.11 -8.45 20.19
C THR A 604 -31.40 -7.93 19.57
N MET A 605 -32.20 -7.21 20.34
CA MET A 605 -33.46 -6.61 19.89
C MET A 605 -33.33 -5.09 19.90
N ASP A 606 -33.86 -4.43 18.86
CA ASP A 606 -33.94 -2.97 18.77
C ASP A 606 -35.27 -2.53 18.14
N PHE A 607 -35.64 -1.27 18.32
CA PHE A 607 -36.86 -0.68 17.75
C PHE A 607 -36.50 0.52 16.90
N ILE A 608 -37.00 0.53 15.66
CA ILE A 608 -36.88 1.67 14.75
C ILE A 608 -38.24 2.35 14.67
N GLY A 609 -38.33 3.55 15.24
CA GLY A 609 -39.54 4.37 15.23
C GLY A 609 -39.38 5.69 15.99
N PRO A 610 -40.38 6.57 15.93
CA PRO A 610 -41.61 6.46 15.13
C PRO A 610 -41.36 6.66 13.62
N LEU A 611 -42.03 5.87 12.79
CA LEU A 611 -42.05 5.96 11.34
C LEU A 611 -43.46 6.38 10.84
N PRO A 612 -43.59 6.89 9.61
CA PRO A 612 -44.90 7.18 9.03
C PRO A 612 -45.79 5.93 9.03
N PRO A 613 -47.06 6.03 9.46
CA PRO A 613 -47.94 4.88 9.58
C PRO A 613 -48.24 4.28 8.21
N THR A 614 -48.18 2.96 8.13
CA THR A 614 -48.56 2.21 6.93
C THR A 614 -50.08 2.07 6.81
N ALA A 615 -50.59 1.62 5.65
CA ALA A 615 -52.01 1.32 5.45
C ALA A 615 -52.58 0.25 6.41
N ARG A 616 -51.70 -0.49 7.12
CA ARG A 616 -52.07 -1.48 8.15
C ARG A 616 -51.82 -0.96 9.58
N ASN A 617 -51.63 0.36 9.74
CA ASN A 617 -51.41 1.06 11.02
C ASN A 617 -50.15 0.64 11.80
N PHE A 618 -49.11 0.12 11.14
CA PHE A 618 -47.78 -0.02 11.75
C PHE A 618 -46.97 1.27 11.61
N ASP A 619 -46.38 1.74 12.71
CA ASP A 619 -45.56 2.96 12.82
C ASP A 619 -44.17 2.70 13.44
N ALA A 620 -43.78 1.44 13.63
CA ALA A 620 -42.45 1.05 14.09
C ALA A 620 -41.98 -0.27 13.44
N ILE A 621 -40.69 -0.57 13.55
CA ILE A 621 -40.12 -1.86 13.14
C ILE A 621 -39.36 -2.42 14.35
N THR A 622 -39.68 -3.64 14.74
CA THR A 622 -38.89 -4.41 15.71
C THR A 622 -37.81 -5.19 14.96
N VAL A 623 -36.57 -5.07 15.40
CA VAL A 623 -35.40 -5.66 14.76
C VAL A 623 -34.81 -6.71 15.69
N PHE A 624 -34.68 -7.93 15.20
CA PHE A 624 -34.00 -9.02 15.89
C PHE A 624 -32.73 -9.38 15.13
N VAL A 625 -31.57 -9.30 15.78
CA VAL A 625 -30.28 -9.61 15.16
C VAL A 625 -29.59 -10.72 15.93
N ASP A 626 -29.31 -11.84 15.24
CA ASP A 626 -28.46 -12.88 15.79
C ASP A 626 -27.02 -12.39 15.93
N LYS A 627 -26.48 -12.45 17.13
CA LYS A 627 -25.18 -11.83 17.45
C LYS A 627 -24.02 -12.56 16.77
N LEU A 628 -24.13 -13.86 16.49
CA LEU A 628 -23.09 -14.68 15.87
C LEU A 628 -23.08 -14.54 14.34
N THR A 629 -24.20 -14.84 13.68
CA THR A 629 -24.31 -14.85 12.21
C THR A 629 -24.54 -13.46 11.61
N LYS A 630 -24.93 -12.48 12.42
CA LYS A 630 -25.39 -11.13 12.00
C LYS A 630 -26.65 -11.15 11.13
N GLN A 631 -27.37 -12.27 11.11
CA GLN A 631 -28.66 -12.35 10.44
C GLN A 631 -29.68 -11.45 11.17
N ALA A 632 -30.37 -10.59 10.41
CA ALA A 632 -31.35 -9.64 10.94
C ALA A 632 -32.76 -9.98 10.44
N HIS A 633 -33.74 -9.92 11.34
CA HIS A 633 -35.16 -10.09 11.08
C HIS A 633 -35.88 -8.81 11.45
N PHE A 634 -36.69 -8.30 10.52
CA PHE A 634 -37.42 -7.05 10.66
C PHE A 634 -38.91 -7.36 10.70
N VAL A 635 -39.57 -7.01 11.80
CA VAL A 635 -41.00 -7.27 12.01
C VAL A 635 -41.74 -5.94 12.12
N PRO A 636 -42.80 -5.71 11.33
CA PRO A 636 -43.62 -4.51 11.46
C PRO A 636 -44.29 -4.49 12.85
N SER A 637 -44.19 -3.36 13.55
CA SER A 637 -44.64 -3.20 14.93
C SER A 637 -45.29 -1.83 15.13
N THR A 638 -45.75 -1.55 16.35
CA THR A 638 -46.29 -0.24 16.71
C THR A 638 -45.50 0.39 17.85
N THR A 639 -45.44 1.72 17.92
CA THR A 639 -44.84 2.44 19.06
C THR A 639 -45.58 2.18 20.38
N SER A 640 -46.83 1.72 20.30
CA SER A 640 -47.65 1.26 21.43
C SER A 640 -47.49 -0.21 21.78
N ALA A 641 -46.62 -0.97 21.10
CA ALA A 641 -46.47 -2.41 21.33
C ALA A 641 -46.04 -2.72 22.77
N THR A 642 -46.76 -3.60 23.45
CA THR A 642 -46.42 -4.05 24.80
C THR A 642 -45.32 -5.12 24.75
N ALA A 643 -44.68 -5.40 25.89
CA ALA A 643 -43.69 -6.49 25.98
C ALA A 643 -44.28 -7.86 25.55
N VAL A 644 -45.58 -8.08 25.77
CA VAL A 644 -46.28 -9.30 25.36
C VAL A 644 -46.42 -9.35 23.83
N ASP A 645 -46.80 -8.24 23.21
CA ASP A 645 -46.91 -8.15 21.74
C ASP A 645 -45.55 -8.40 21.06
N VAL A 646 -44.48 -7.85 21.63
CA VAL A 646 -43.11 -8.05 21.13
C VAL A 646 -42.64 -9.50 21.32
N ALA A 647 -43.02 -10.16 22.42
CA ALA A 647 -42.73 -11.58 22.62
C ALA A 647 -43.44 -12.45 21.56
N HIS A 648 -44.70 -12.13 21.21
CA HIS A 648 -45.42 -12.80 20.12
C HIS A 648 -44.84 -12.52 18.72
N GLN A 649 -44.11 -11.42 18.55
CA GLN A 649 -43.38 -11.14 17.31
C GLN A 649 -42.07 -11.93 17.21
N PHE A 650 -41.51 -12.37 18.35
CA PHE A 650 -40.23 -13.07 18.42
C PHE A 650 -40.36 -14.59 18.30
N PHE A 651 -41.34 -15.20 18.96
CA PHE A 651 -41.65 -16.63 18.93
C PHE A 651 -42.64 -16.97 17.82
#